data_AF-A0A9C9L1G4-F1
#
_entry.id   AF-A0A9C9L1G4-F1
#
_cell.length_a   1.000
_cell.length_b   1.000
_cell.length_c   1.000
_cell.angle_alpha   90.00
_cell.angle_beta   90.00
_cell.angle_gamma   90.00
#
_symmetry.space_group_name_H-M   'P 1'
#
loop_
_entity.id
_entity.type
_entity.pdbx_description
1 polymer ?
#
loop_
_entity_poly.entity_id
_entity_poly.type
_entity_poly.pdbx_seq_one_letter_code
_entity_poly.pdbx_strand_id
1 'polypeptide(L)'
;MTSILDTSLSGLIAYQGALATTSQNIANVGNEDYSRQRVELNARLPIRRGPSFIGQGVQLTDVARVIDNFNTISLRDSTSGTSRLQTSDFYATRIEGVLADERGSLQPALDAFFNALNDVANDPSAKAPRVALLGASENLEQRFVSLGTELQSIESEIDSRLRVEVAEVNAIATELAQLNGRISSISSVNNRPADLLDQRDALLKQLSEKISVNVVEQVDGTQNVLVGTGQLLVSNETSFTLVTQQDAAQPDLTAVAIQSNGSSVVITDSLVGGDLGGLLDVRTNLLRSAQNQLGRTAIAVSESINAQQVQGYDLNGNFGTNYFNTVSTGRLQGQFGGDYLGNGLAVGETIGFDLSFDGRVVSTSYTVQAGDTNQDVANGLLFGAGGIDADANVTDNGDGTYTLAGTTPGVSLTFELYGSNIKFESAGGPAPSGNNLTINNLTDGATDNTTLELLPLGPSSTTTTAAVVSTGSPATFVGPSTVAIPNQNNTGTDVVNYSITDINALTTSDYEVRFDGANYNVIRLSDNQTLASGAGPFIVDGLEITPGTGVPALGDSFYISATKLGAVNFQTEVNNPANIAGAAPIRAGVNAGNIGDISVGQLSITDSQDGDLTRTVDVFFDPANPAGTFDVVDQASGTVLQNDVVYFDGIVVNQNGWQLQLSGQPQPNDSVTVQNNTNAAGDNTNMLLLASIQTQNVLDNGNSTLEQSYNTLVTGAGVVTRQIKISLEVEESILRQAEERRESVSGVNLDEEAADLIRFQQAYQASARVIQASQEIFNALLSAV
;
A
#
# COMPACT_ATOMS: atom_id res chain seq x y z
N MET A 1 9.00 -87.77 -1.82
CA MET A 1 10.19 -86.90 -1.71
C MET A 1 9.99 -85.56 -2.41
N THR A 2 9.79 -85.47 -3.73
CA THR A 2 9.63 -84.17 -4.45
C THR A 2 8.80 -83.13 -3.70
N SER A 3 7.51 -83.37 -3.44
CA SER A 3 6.66 -82.34 -2.78
C SER A 3 7.03 -82.00 -1.32
N ILE A 4 7.96 -82.72 -0.68
CA ILE A 4 8.57 -82.31 0.59
C ILE A 4 9.72 -81.33 0.31
N LEU A 5 10.60 -81.67 -0.63
CA LEU A 5 11.66 -80.77 -1.11
C LEU A 5 11.08 -79.45 -1.64
N ASP A 6 10.01 -79.50 -2.45
CA ASP A 6 9.34 -78.31 -2.99
C ASP A 6 8.74 -77.42 -1.88
N THR A 7 8.20 -78.06 -0.83
CA THR A 7 7.64 -77.38 0.36
C THR A 7 8.73 -76.73 1.20
N SER A 8 9.84 -77.42 1.45
CA SER A 8 10.96 -76.90 2.24
C SER A 8 11.80 -75.88 1.49
N LEU A 9 11.95 -76.01 0.16
CA LEU A 9 12.65 -75.02 -0.68
C LEU A 9 11.85 -73.71 -0.76
N SER A 10 10.54 -73.78 -0.96
CA SER A 10 9.69 -72.59 -0.98
C SER A 10 9.62 -71.90 0.39
N GLY A 11 9.56 -72.67 1.48
CA GLY A 11 9.73 -72.16 2.84
C GLY A 11 11.08 -71.49 3.08
N LEU A 12 12.18 -72.11 2.64
CA LEU A 12 13.53 -71.55 2.77
C LEU A 12 13.66 -70.20 2.07
N ILE A 13 13.17 -70.08 0.83
CA ILE A 13 13.18 -68.83 0.06
C ILE A 13 12.29 -67.76 0.73
N ALA A 14 11.09 -68.13 1.19
CA ALA A 14 10.18 -67.21 1.87
C ALA A 14 10.78 -66.65 3.17
N TYR A 15 11.42 -67.49 4.00
CA TYR A 15 12.08 -67.04 5.23
C TYR A 15 13.41 -66.32 4.97
N GLN A 16 14.09 -66.58 3.85
CA GLN A 16 15.24 -65.75 3.42
C GLN A 16 14.80 -64.32 3.11
N GLY A 17 13.68 -64.14 2.40
CA GLY A 17 13.07 -62.83 2.17
C GLY A 17 12.66 -62.14 3.48
N ALA A 18 12.00 -62.87 4.38
CA ALA A 18 11.63 -62.36 5.71
C ALA A 18 12.84 -61.87 6.52
N LEU A 19 13.94 -62.63 6.52
CA LEU A 19 15.19 -62.22 7.17
C LEU A 19 15.82 -60.97 6.52
N ALA A 20 15.72 -60.83 5.19
CA ALA A 20 16.20 -59.64 4.49
C ALA A 20 15.38 -58.40 4.88
N THR A 21 14.06 -58.46 4.87
CA THR A 21 13.18 -57.35 5.30
C THR A 21 13.40 -56.99 6.77
N THR A 22 13.51 -57.98 7.66
CA THR A 22 13.79 -57.73 9.09
C THR A 22 15.15 -57.05 9.28
N SER A 23 16.16 -57.46 8.49
CA SER A 23 17.47 -56.80 8.49
C SER A 23 17.44 -55.39 7.88
N GLN A 24 16.55 -55.12 6.92
CA GLN A 24 16.35 -53.80 6.32
C GLN A 24 15.68 -52.85 7.32
N ASN A 25 14.66 -53.33 8.06
CA ASN A 25 14.04 -52.57 9.15
C ASN A 25 15.09 -52.16 10.19
N ILE A 26 15.84 -53.13 10.73
CA ILE A 26 16.90 -52.88 11.74
C ILE A 26 17.98 -51.92 11.21
N ALA A 27 18.35 -52.00 9.92
CA ALA A 27 19.33 -51.10 9.32
C ALA A 27 18.83 -49.65 9.15
N ASN A 28 17.50 -49.44 9.03
CA ASN A 28 16.88 -48.13 8.83
C ASN A 28 16.20 -47.56 10.08
N VAL A 29 16.41 -48.15 11.27
CA VAL A 29 15.79 -47.68 12.54
C VAL A 29 16.07 -46.20 12.86
N GLY A 30 17.21 -45.65 12.40
CA GLY A 30 17.58 -44.24 12.55
C GLY A 30 17.28 -43.36 11.35
N ASN A 31 16.41 -43.80 10.42
CA ASN A 31 15.95 -43.01 9.28
C ASN A 31 14.51 -42.54 9.54
N GLU A 32 14.35 -41.24 9.83
CA GLU A 32 13.06 -40.65 10.19
C GLU A 32 12.01 -40.73 9.08
N ASP A 33 12.38 -40.91 7.81
CA ASP A 33 11.44 -41.05 6.69
C ASP A 33 11.14 -42.52 6.31
N TYR A 34 11.75 -43.49 6.99
CA TYR A 34 11.51 -44.91 6.72
C TYR A 34 10.17 -45.40 7.29
N SER A 35 9.45 -46.22 6.52
CA SER A 35 8.31 -46.99 7.02
C SER A 35 8.70 -48.43 7.23
N ARG A 36 8.46 -48.96 8.45
CA ARG A 36 8.65 -50.38 8.77
C ARG A 36 7.97 -51.27 7.74
N GLN A 37 8.72 -52.23 7.20
CA GLN A 37 8.27 -53.14 6.15
C GLN A 37 7.87 -54.49 6.76
N ARG A 38 6.73 -55.05 6.33
CA ARG A 38 6.22 -56.37 6.75
C ARG A 38 6.12 -57.31 5.56
N VAL A 39 6.59 -58.54 5.73
CA VAL A 39 6.48 -59.60 4.73
C VAL A 39 5.11 -60.28 4.77
N GLU A 40 4.44 -60.38 3.62
CA GLU A 40 3.18 -61.12 3.49
C GLU A 40 3.41 -62.52 2.90
N LEU A 41 3.17 -63.54 3.72
CA LEU A 41 3.49 -64.94 3.44
C LEU A 41 2.22 -65.77 3.18
N ASN A 42 1.97 -66.17 1.93
CA ASN A 42 0.79 -66.95 1.55
C ASN A 42 1.10 -68.41 1.26
N ALA A 43 0.17 -69.30 1.59
CA ALA A 43 0.23 -70.71 1.21
C ALA A 43 0.10 -70.85 -0.33
N ARG A 44 1.00 -71.64 -0.93
CA ARG A 44 1.01 -71.88 -2.38
C ARG A 44 -0.13 -72.82 -2.76
N LEU A 45 -0.83 -72.52 -3.87
CA LEU A 45 -2.00 -73.28 -4.35
C LEU A 45 -1.75 -74.80 -4.30
N PRO A 46 -2.62 -75.60 -3.67
CA PRO A 46 -2.36 -77.01 -3.45
C PRO A 46 -2.54 -77.85 -4.72
N ILE A 47 -1.64 -78.80 -4.95
CA ILE A 47 -1.77 -79.78 -6.04
C ILE A 47 -2.71 -80.93 -5.63
N ARG A 48 -3.62 -81.29 -6.53
CA ARG A 48 -4.49 -82.46 -6.35
C ARG A 48 -3.71 -83.73 -6.70
N ARG A 49 -3.69 -84.70 -5.77
CA ARG A 49 -2.99 -85.99 -5.93
C ARG A 49 -3.91 -87.13 -5.52
N GLY A 50 -4.62 -87.69 -6.49
CA GLY A 50 -5.69 -88.66 -6.24
C GLY A 50 -6.92 -87.99 -5.61
N PRO A 51 -7.51 -88.55 -4.53
CA PRO A 51 -8.67 -87.96 -3.86
C PRO A 51 -8.31 -86.72 -3.02
N SER A 52 -7.04 -86.53 -2.66
CA SER A 52 -6.59 -85.50 -1.71
C SER A 52 -5.89 -84.33 -2.38
N PHE A 53 -5.89 -83.18 -1.71
CA PHE A 53 -5.05 -82.02 -2.03
C PHE A 53 -3.80 -82.03 -1.14
N ILE A 54 -2.66 -81.58 -1.69
CA ILE A 54 -1.39 -81.46 -0.98
C ILE A 54 -0.87 -80.03 -1.19
N GLY A 55 -0.60 -79.30 -0.10
CA GLY A 55 -0.03 -77.96 -0.16
C GLY A 55 1.38 -77.96 -0.77
N GLN A 56 1.77 -76.86 -1.42
CA GLN A 56 3.08 -76.70 -2.06
C GLN A 56 4.03 -75.80 -1.26
N GLY A 57 3.85 -75.72 0.06
CA GLY A 57 4.56 -74.80 0.94
C GLY A 57 4.01 -73.38 0.93
N VAL A 58 4.89 -72.42 1.21
CA VAL A 58 4.60 -70.99 1.40
C VAL A 58 5.42 -70.15 0.41
N GLN A 59 4.94 -68.97 0.05
CA GLN A 59 5.69 -68.00 -0.74
C GLN A 59 5.58 -66.61 -0.13
N LEU A 60 6.67 -65.85 -0.18
CA LEU A 60 6.60 -64.39 -0.08
C LEU A 60 5.74 -63.88 -1.24
N THR A 61 4.76 -63.04 -0.92
CA THR A 61 3.79 -62.51 -1.89
C THR A 61 4.02 -61.03 -2.14
N ASP A 62 4.26 -60.28 -1.07
CA ASP A 62 4.51 -58.83 -1.09
C ASP A 62 5.39 -58.44 0.12
N VAL A 63 5.98 -57.24 0.06
CA VAL A 63 6.72 -56.58 1.14
C VAL A 63 6.08 -55.21 1.37
N ALA A 64 5.01 -55.20 2.16
CA ALA A 64 4.17 -54.02 2.36
C ALA A 64 4.73 -53.10 3.45
N ARG A 65 4.58 -51.78 3.27
CA ARG A 65 4.85 -50.80 4.35
C ARG A 65 3.74 -50.86 5.40
N VAL A 66 4.11 -50.75 6.67
CA VAL A 66 3.18 -50.49 7.77
C VAL A 66 3.03 -48.97 7.88
N ILE A 67 1.86 -48.45 7.46
CA ILE A 67 1.53 -47.02 7.49
C ILE A 67 0.05 -46.82 7.85
N ASP A 68 -0.28 -45.64 8.39
CA ASP A 68 -1.64 -45.14 8.48
C ASP A 68 -1.78 -43.85 7.66
N ASN A 69 -2.64 -43.87 6.64
CA ASN A 69 -2.79 -42.75 5.71
C ASN A 69 -3.38 -41.49 6.37
N PHE A 70 -4.18 -41.62 7.43
CA PHE A 70 -4.72 -40.47 8.16
C PHE A 70 -3.63 -39.78 9.00
N ASN A 71 -2.74 -40.57 9.63
CA ASN A 71 -1.56 -40.02 10.29
C ASN A 71 -0.61 -39.33 9.28
N THR A 72 -0.38 -39.91 8.10
CA THR A 72 0.47 -39.29 7.05
C THR A 72 -0.16 -38.04 6.42
N ILE A 73 -1.49 -37.89 6.41
CA ILE A 73 -2.16 -36.63 6.07
C ILE A 73 -1.97 -35.61 7.20
N SER A 74 -2.38 -35.97 8.43
CA SER A 74 -2.30 -35.09 9.61
C SER A 74 -0.89 -34.56 9.89
N LEU A 75 0.14 -35.36 9.60
CA LEU A 75 1.54 -34.95 9.69
C LEU A 75 1.85 -33.81 8.70
N ARG A 76 1.57 -33.99 7.41
CA ARG A 76 1.85 -32.98 6.37
C ARG A 76 1.02 -31.72 6.56
N ASP A 77 -0.23 -31.84 6.98
CA ASP A 77 -1.09 -30.71 7.28
C ASP A 77 -0.48 -29.84 8.40
N SER A 78 -0.02 -30.46 9.49
CA SER A 78 0.59 -29.76 10.63
C SER A 78 2.03 -29.31 10.37
N THR A 79 2.80 -30.03 9.56
CA THR A 79 4.08 -29.55 9.00
C THR A 79 3.86 -28.25 8.22
N SER A 80 2.89 -28.23 7.31
CA SER A 80 2.54 -27.04 6.52
C SER A 80 2.01 -25.88 7.38
N GLY A 81 1.22 -26.20 8.42
CA GLY A 81 0.79 -25.22 9.42
C GLY A 81 1.96 -24.62 10.21
N THR A 82 2.90 -25.47 10.64
CA THR A 82 4.08 -25.07 11.42
C THR A 82 5.01 -24.18 10.60
N SER A 83 5.44 -24.62 9.41
CA SER A 83 6.34 -23.85 8.54
C SER A 83 5.78 -22.45 8.29
N ARG A 84 4.51 -22.34 7.87
CA ARG A 84 3.81 -21.06 7.68
C ARG A 84 3.97 -20.13 8.89
N LEU A 85 3.69 -20.65 10.09
CA LEU A 85 3.74 -19.86 11.32
C LEU A 85 5.18 -19.50 11.75
N GLN A 86 6.18 -20.34 11.43
CA GLN A 86 7.59 -20.02 11.63
C GLN A 86 8.07 -18.91 10.67
N THR A 87 7.71 -18.98 9.39
CA THR A 87 8.00 -17.90 8.42
C THR A 87 7.28 -16.60 8.83
N SER A 88 6.03 -16.71 9.27
CA SER A 88 5.26 -15.55 9.75
C SER A 88 5.87 -14.93 11.01
N ASP A 89 6.31 -15.72 12.00
CA ASP A 89 6.94 -15.20 13.22
C ASP A 89 8.25 -14.45 12.91
N PHE A 90 9.07 -14.99 12.02
CA PHE A 90 10.34 -14.38 11.62
C PHE A 90 10.15 -12.96 11.05
N TYR A 91 9.20 -12.78 10.13
CA TYR A 91 8.93 -11.44 9.57
C TYR A 91 8.11 -10.55 10.51
N ALA A 92 7.14 -11.09 11.24
CA ALA A 92 6.33 -10.33 12.19
C ALA A 92 7.17 -9.78 13.35
N THR A 93 8.11 -10.57 13.88
CA THR A 93 9.09 -10.12 14.90
C THR A 93 10.03 -9.04 14.37
N ARG A 94 10.38 -9.06 13.07
CA ARG A 94 11.19 -8.01 12.45
C ARG A 94 10.41 -6.70 12.27
N ILE A 95 9.15 -6.79 11.84
CA ILE A 95 8.25 -5.62 11.72
C ILE A 95 7.97 -5.03 13.11
N GLU A 96 7.69 -5.86 14.11
CA GLU A 96 7.58 -5.48 15.53
C GLU A 96 8.85 -4.74 15.99
N GLY A 97 10.05 -5.29 15.73
CA GLY A 97 11.33 -4.69 16.11
C GLY A 97 11.63 -3.33 15.46
N VAL A 98 11.32 -3.18 14.16
CA VAL A 98 11.45 -1.90 13.42
C VAL A 98 10.58 -0.82 14.04
N LEU A 99 9.33 -1.15 14.37
CA LEU A 99 8.33 -0.22 14.88
C LEU A 99 8.50 0.11 16.37
N ALA A 100 8.95 -0.85 17.19
CA ALA A 100 8.89 -0.80 18.65
C ALA A 100 10.24 -0.58 19.38
N ASP A 101 11.37 -0.41 18.67
CA ASP A 101 12.63 -0.02 19.32
C ASP A 101 12.48 1.34 20.03
N GLU A 102 12.56 1.35 21.37
CA GLU A 102 12.47 2.55 22.22
C GLU A 102 13.42 3.67 21.78
N ARG A 103 14.62 3.33 21.29
CA ARG A 103 15.62 4.30 20.84
C ARG A 103 15.47 4.70 19.38
N GLY A 104 14.92 3.82 18.56
CA GLY A 104 14.59 4.11 17.18
C GLY A 104 13.37 5.02 17.09
N SER A 105 12.26 4.61 17.72
CA SER A 105 10.85 4.99 17.53
C SER A 105 10.51 6.42 17.07
N LEU A 106 9.35 6.59 16.43
CA LEU A 106 8.89 7.89 15.93
C LEU A 106 8.58 8.89 17.06
N GLN A 107 8.10 8.41 18.22
CA GLN A 107 7.59 9.27 19.29
C GLN A 107 8.63 10.28 19.83
N PRO A 108 9.88 9.91 20.18
CA PRO A 108 10.89 10.89 20.62
C PRO A 108 11.23 11.96 19.58
N ALA A 109 11.07 11.69 18.28
CA ALA A 109 11.30 12.67 17.22
C ALA A 109 10.11 13.65 17.08
N LEU A 110 8.88 13.16 17.21
CA LEU A 110 7.68 14.01 17.34
C LEU A 110 7.76 14.89 18.59
N ASP A 111 8.11 14.30 19.73
CA ASP A 111 8.32 15.02 20.99
C ASP A 111 9.36 16.14 20.80
N ALA A 112 10.51 15.84 20.19
CA ALA A 112 11.56 16.82 19.94
C ALA A 112 11.11 17.97 19.04
N PHE A 113 10.37 17.67 17.96
CA PHE A 113 9.81 18.67 17.05
C PHE A 113 8.81 19.59 17.75
N PHE A 114 7.82 19.05 18.47
CA PHE A 114 6.83 19.87 19.17
C PHE A 114 7.41 20.64 20.37
N ASN A 115 8.40 20.10 21.07
CA ASN A 115 9.14 20.88 22.07
C ASN A 115 9.92 22.03 21.42
N ALA A 116 10.52 21.84 20.24
CA ALA A 116 11.22 22.91 19.53
C ALA A 116 10.27 24.00 18.98
N LEU A 117 9.04 23.65 18.59
CA LEU A 117 7.98 24.64 18.29
C LEU A 117 7.66 25.49 19.54
N ASN A 118 7.54 24.86 20.71
CA ASN A 118 7.35 25.58 21.98
C ASN A 118 8.55 26.49 22.34
N ASP A 119 9.79 26.06 22.09
CA ASP A 119 10.98 26.90 22.30
C ASP A 119 11.00 28.13 21.37
N VAL A 120 10.56 27.99 20.11
CA VAL A 120 10.34 29.14 19.21
C VAL A 120 9.18 30.01 19.68
N ALA A 121 8.13 29.45 20.28
CA ALA A 121 7.04 30.25 20.85
C ALA A 121 7.49 31.07 22.09
N ASN A 122 8.48 30.58 22.84
CA ASN A 122 9.03 31.26 24.02
C ASN A 122 9.98 32.43 23.67
N ASP A 123 10.69 32.37 22.54
CA ASP A 123 11.44 33.50 21.98
C ASP A 123 11.27 33.55 20.44
N PRO A 124 10.15 34.12 19.93
CA PRO A 124 9.86 34.14 18.50
C PRO A 124 10.86 34.97 17.70
N SER A 125 11.59 35.88 18.36
CA SER A 125 12.54 36.81 17.75
C SER A 125 13.92 36.18 17.51
N ALA A 126 14.29 35.19 18.32
CA ALA A 126 15.60 34.57 18.24
C ALA A 126 15.71 33.59 17.07
N LYS A 127 16.83 33.67 16.34
CA LYS A 127 17.17 32.69 15.31
C LYS A 127 17.65 31.35 15.89
N ALA A 128 18.10 31.30 17.14
CA ALA A 128 18.65 30.09 17.74
C ALA A 128 17.61 28.98 18.00
N PRO A 129 16.43 29.25 18.62
CA PRO A 129 15.35 28.26 18.69
C PRO A 129 14.89 27.79 17.30
N ARG A 130 14.82 28.71 16.33
CA ARG A 130 14.41 28.41 14.95
C ARG A 130 15.42 27.48 14.22
N VAL A 131 16.71 27.59 14.52
CA VAL A 131 17.74 26.62 14.06
C VAL A 131 17.58 25.26 14.75
N ALA A 132 17.27 25.24 16.05
CA ALA A 132 17.02 23.99 16.77
C ALA A 132 15.77 23.25 16.24
N LEU A 133 14.72 24.00 15.90
CA LEU A 133 13.51 23.48 15.25
C LEU A 133 13.78 22.87 13.87
N LEU A 134 14.63 23.47 13.03
CA LEU A 134 15.05 22.82 11.78
C LEU A 134 15.79 21.50 12.05
N GLY A 135 16.74 21.47 13.00
CA GLY A 135 17.43 20.23 13.37
C GLY A 135 16.51 19.15 13.94
N ALA A 136 15.43 19.52 14.62
CA ALA A 136 14.39 18.58 15.05
C ALA A 136 13.52 18.08 13.87
N SER A 137 13.27 18.95 12.88
CA SER A 137 12.54 18.60 11.65
C SER A 137 13.34 17.62 10.78
N GLU A 138 14.64 17.90 10.56
CA GLU A 138 15.58 16.99 9.89
C GLU A 138 15.65 15.62 10.59
N ASN A 139 15.56 15.58 11.92
CA ASN A 139 15.55 14.32 12.68
C ASN A 139 14.23 13.55 12.54
N LEU A 140 13.09 14.24 12.55
CA LEU A 140 11.76 13.66 12.32
C LEU A 140 11.65 13.10 10.90
N GLU A 141 12.13 13.83 9.90
CA GLU A 141 12.26 13.40 8.52
C GLU A 141 13.10 12.12 8.41
N GLN A 142 14.33 12.14 8.91
CA GLN A 142 15.22 10.98 8.91
C GLN A 142 14.58 9.76 9.58
N ARG A 143 13.74 9.94 10.62
CA ARG A 143 13.07 8.81 11.26
C ARG A 143 11.90 8.25 10.45
N PHE A 144 11.05 9.09 9.85
CA PHE A 144 10.01 8.62 8.93
C PHE A 144 10.61 7.86 7.75
N VAL A 145 11.62 8.45 7.08
CA VAL A 145 12.27 7.86 5.90
C VAL A 145 12.96 6.55 6.24
N SER A 146 13.67 6.47 7.38
CA SER A 146 14.33 5.23 7.82
C SER A 146 13.32 4.11 8.09
N LEU A 147 12.26 4.38 8.86
CA LEU A 147 11.20 3.40 9.15
C LEU A 147 10.52 2.88 7.87
N GLY A 148 10.16 3.79 6.96
CA GLY A 148 9.55 3.42 5.69
C GLY A 148 10.49 2.58 4.81
N THR A 149 11.78 2.94 4.76
CA THR A 149 12.82 2.21 4.00
C THR A 149 13.07 0.81 4.59
N GLU A 150 13.04 0.65 5.91
CA GLU A 150 13.16 -0.65 6.58
C GLU A 150 11.96 -1.56 6.24
N LEU A 151 10.73 -1.03 6.23
CA LEU A 151 9.53 -1.78 5.83
C LEU A 151 9.54 -2.14 4.33
N GLN A 152 9.95 -1.23 3.44
CA GLN A 152 10.15 -1.54 2.01
C GLN A 152 11.25 -2.58 1.76
N SER A 153 12.29 -2.59 2.58
CA SER A 153 13.36 -3.59 2.51
C SER A 153 12.84 -4.98 2.91
N ILE A 154 11.96 -5.06 3.92
CA ILE A 154 11.27 -6.31 4.29
C ILE A 154 10.34 -6.78 3.16
N GLU A 155 9.60 -5.88 2.51
CA GLU A 155 8.73 -6.21 1.36
C GLU A 155 9.55 -6.79 0.19
N SER A 156 10.67 -6.16 -0.13
CA SER A 156 11.61 -6.60 -1.17
C SER A 156 12.26 -7.95 -0.85
N GLU A 157 12.52 -8.24 0.43
CA GLU A 157 13.04 -9.53 0.88
C GLU A 157 11.98 -10.64 0.77
N ILE A 158 10.73 -10.35 1.16
CA ILE A 158 9.59 -11.28 1.00
C ILE A 158 9.37 -11.62 -0.48
N ASP A 159 9.36 -10.62 -1.36
CA ASP A 159 9.19 -10.82 -2.81
C ASP A 159 10.38 -11.57 -3.45
N SER A 160 11.57 -11.45 -2.85
CA SER A 160 12.74 -12.26 -3.22
C SER A 160 12.61 -13.71 -2.72
N ARG A 161 12.06 -13.92 -1.52
CA ARG A 161 11.80 -15.26 -0.96
C ARG A 161 10.73 -16.01 -1.74
N LEU A 162 9.61 -15.37 -2.09
CA LEU A 162 8.55 -15.98 -2.90
C LEU A 162 9.11 -16.63 -4.19
N ARG A 163 10.14 -16.02 -4.80
CA ARG A 163 10.83 -16.54 -6.00
C ARG A 163 11.70 -17.76 -5.72
N VAL A 164 12.34 -17.82 -4.55
CA VAL A 164 13.13 -18.97 -4.10
C VAL A 164 12.20 -20.13 -3.75
N GLU A 165 11.18 -19.90 -2.92
CA GLU A 165 10.27 -20.96 -2.48
C GLU A 165 9.47 -21.55 -3.66
N VAL A 166 9.05 -20.72 -4.64
CA VAL A 166 8.46 -21.20 -5.92
C VAL A 166 9.43 -22.07 -6.71
N ALA A 167 10.73 -21.75 -6.72
CA ALA A 167 11.73 -22.57 -7.41
C ALA A 167 11.97 -23.91 -6.69
N GLU A 168 11.97 -23.93 -5.35
CA GLU A 168 12.07 -25.16 -4.56
C GLU A 168 10.84 -26.06 -4.73
N VAL A 169 9.62 -25.49 -4.70
CA VAL A 169 8.37 -26.21 -5.03
C VAL A 169 8.43 -26.85 -6.42
N ASN A 170 8.92 -26.12 -7.43
CA ASN A 170 9.07 -26.65 -8.79
C ASN A 170 10.08 -27.80 -8.89
N ALA A 171 11.17 -27.76 -8.13
CA ALA A 171 12.14 -28.84 -8.05
C ALA A 171 11.52 -30.10 -7.44
N ILE A 172 10.90 -29.96 -6.26
CA ILE A 172 10.26 -31.08 -5.54
C ILE A 172 9.13 -31.69 -6.38
N ALA A 173 8.28 -30.87 -7.01
CA ALA A 173 7.23 -31.34 -7.93
C ALA A 173 7.79 -32.14 -9.12
N THR A 174 8.95 -31.73 -9.64
CA THR A 174 9.61 -32.42 -10.76
C THR A 174 10.26 -33.74 -10.33
N GLU A 175 10.81 -33.83 -9.12
CA GLU A 175 11.29 -35.09 -8.55
C GLU A 175 10.15 -36.05 -8.23
N LEU A 176 9.02 -35.55 -7.70
CA LEU A 176 7.79 -36.33 -7.49
C LEU A 176 7.23 -36.90 -8.80
N ALA A 177 7.21 -36.12 -9.88
CA ALA A 177 6.78 -36.57 -11.20
C ALA A 177 7.68 -37.70 -11.75
N GLN A 178 9.00 -37.54 -11.65
CA GLN A 178 9.96 -38.59 -12.03
C GLN A 178 9.81 -39.85 -11.16
N LEU A 179 9.58 -39.69 -9.86
CA LEU A 179 9.40 -40.79 -8.93
C LEU A 179 8.08 -41.53 -9.15
N ASN A 180 6.99 -40.83 -9.47
CA ASN A 180 5.74 -41.45 -9.95
C ASN A 180 5.98 -42.31 -11.19
N GLY A 181 6.80 -41.87 -12.17
CA GLY A 181 7.18 -42.69 -13.33
C GLY A 181 8.02 -43.92 -12.98
N ARG A 182 8.92 -43.81 -12.00
CA ARG A 182 9.68 -44.96 -11.46
C ARG A 182 8.78 -45.94 -10.70
N ILE A 183 7.78 -45.45 -9.97
CA ILE A 183 6.77 -46.27 -9.29
C ILE A 183 5.87 -46.96 -10.31
N SER A 184 5.30 -46.21 -11.26
CA SER A 184 4.46 -46.67 -12.38
C SER A 184 5.11 -47.81 -13.18
N SER A 185 6.36 -47.63 -13.61
CA SER A 185 7.07 -48.59 -14.47
C SER A 185 7.56 -49.87 -13.76
N ILE A 186 7.61 -49.90 -12.42
CA ILE A 186 8.09 -51.05 -11.63
C ILE A 186 6.96 -51.73 -10.87
N SER A 187 5.90 -50.99 -10.50
CA SER A 187 4.81 -51.50 -9.67
C SER A 187 3.89 -52.44 -10.43
N SER A 188 3.40 -53.44 -9.70
CA SER A 188 2.22 -54.21 -10.08
C SER A 188 1.18 -54.12 -8.95
N VAL A 189 -0.06 -54.51 -9.24
CA VAL A 189 -1.19 -54.47 -8.29
C VAL A 189 -0.87 -55.15 -6.93
N ASN A 190 0.06 -56.13 -6.91
CA ASN A 190 0.42 -56.90 -5.71
C ASN A 190 1.92 -56.83 -5.34
N ASN A 191 2.67 -55.85 -5.86
CA ASN A 191 4.08 -55.64 -5.52
C ASN A 191 4.47 -54.20 -5.91
N ARG A 192 4.63 -53.32 -4.91
CA ARG A 192 5.02 -51.90 -5.07
C ARG A 192 6.33 -51.66 -4.30
N PRO A 193 7.39 -51.06 -4.88
CA PRO A 193 8.67 -50.92 -4.18
C PRO A 193 8.58 -49.98 -2.98
N ALA A 194 8.60 -50.54 -1.76
CA ALA A 194 8.45 -49.81 -0.50
C ALA A 194 9.38 -48.58 -0.39
N ASP A 195 10.68 -48.76 -0.65
CA ASP A 195 11.70 -47.70 -0.57
C ASP A 195 11.42 -46.51 -1.52
N LEU A 196 10.72 -46.73 -2.65
CA LEU A 196 10.31 -45.64 -3.56
C LEU A 196 9.06 -44.90 -3.07
N LEU A 197 8.20 -45.60 -2.34
CA LEU A 197 7.04 -44.97 -1.71
C LEU A 197 7.46 -44.13 -0.49
N ASP A 198 8.45 -44.57 0.28
CA ASP A 198 9.06 -43.77 1.36
C ASP A 198 9.75 -42.53 0.80
N GLN A 199 10.53 -42.64 -0.29
CA GLN A 199 11.08 -41.48 -1.01
C GLN A 199 9.99 -40.50 -1.48
N ARG A 200 8.80 -40.99 -1.87
CA ARG A 200 7.69 -40.14 -2.31
C ARG A 200 7.04 -39.42 -1.15
N ASP A 201 6.80 -40.12 -0.05
CA ASP A 201 6.15 -39.54 1.12
C ASP A 201 7.08 -38.53 1.84
N ALA A 202 8.41 -38.75 1.79
CA ALA A 202 9.42 -37.78 2.23
C ALA A 202 9.43 -36.50 1.36
N LEU A 203 9.44 -36.63 0.03
CA LEU A 203 9.30 -35.49 -0.88
C LEU A 203 7.95 -34.76 -0.68
N LEU A 204 6.88 -35.46 -0.32
CA LEU A 204 5.59 -34.86 0.03
C LEU A 204 5.59 -34.17 1.40
N LYS A 205 6.43 -34.58 2.36
CA LYS A 205 6.70 -33.83 3.60
C LYS A 205 7.44 -32.53 3.28
N GLN A 206 8.56 -32.60 2.56
CA GLN A 206 9.32 -31.42 2.12
C GLN A 206 8.47 -30.45 1.29
N LEU A 207 7.59 -30.96 0.41
CA LEU A 207 6.65 -30.10 -0.32
C LEU A 207 5.66 -29.40 0.62
N SER A 208 5.16 -30.09 1.66
CA SER A 208 4.22 -29.51 2.63
C SER A 208 4.84 -28.40 3.48
N GLU A 209 6.15 -28.45 3.75
CA GLU A 209 6.91 -27.37 4.39
C GLU A 209 6.86 -26.08 3.56
N LYS A 210 6.80 -26.19 2.22
CA LYS A 210 6.81 -25.05 1.29
C LYS A 210 5.42 -24.52 0.92
N ILE A 211 4.43 -25.40 0.81
CA ILE A 211 3.08 -25.08 0.32
C ILE A 211 2.08 -26.16 0.77
N SER A 212 0.86 -25.80 1.16
CA SER A 212 -0.16 -26.83 1.45
C SER A 212 -0.53 -27.60 0.18
N VAL A 213 -0.58 -28.93 0.28
CA VAL A 213 -0.86 -29.84 -0.84
C VAL A 213 -1.92 -30.87 -0.50
N ASN A 214 -2.89 -31.02 -1.39
CA ASN A 214 -3.81 -32.15 -1.39
C ASN A 214 -3.27 -33.24 -2.31
N VAL A 215 -3.29 -34.50 -1.88
CA VAL A 215 -2.72 -35.63 -2.64
C VAL A 215 -3.75 -36.73 -2.82
N VAL A 216 -3.98 -37.11 -4.08
CA VAL A 216 -4.97 -38.09 -4.49
C VAL A 216 -4.27 -39.23 -5.23
N GLU A 217 -4.41 -40.47 -4.75
CA GLU A 217 -3.86 -41.66 -5.43
C GLU A 217 -4.75 -42.12 -6.60
N GLN A 218 -4.11 -42.57 -7.68
CA GLN A 218 -4.76 -43.12 -8.88
C GLN A 218 -4.84 -44.66 -8.82
N VAL A 219 -5.68 -45.26 -9.67
CA VAL A 219 -5.89 -46.72 -9.71
C VAL A 219 -4.62 -47.50 -10.10
N ASP A 220 -3.68 -46.84 -10.78
CA ASP A 220 -2.35 -47.37 -11.12
C ASP A 220 -1.30 -47.23 -9.99
N GLY A 221 -1.58 -46.46 -8.93
CA GLY A 221 -0.67 -46.17 -7.82
C GLY A 221 0.22 -44.94 -7.97
N THR A 222 0.09 -44.21 -9.09
CA THR A 222 0.59 -42.83 -9.17
C THR A 222 -0.20 -41.90 -8.23
N GLN A 223 0.32 -40.71 -7.97
CA GLN A 223 -0.34 -39.71 -7.14
C GLN A 223 -0.36 -38.34 -7.82
N ASN A 224 -1.55 -37.75 -7.89
CA ASN A 224 -1.77 -36.38 -8.30
C ASN A 224 -1.62 -35.48 -7.07
N VAL A 225 -0.88 -34.39 -7.22
CA VAL A 225 -0.65 -33.37 -6.20
C VAL A 225 -1.34 -32.08 -6.64
N LEU A 226 -2.20 -31.55 -5.78
CA LEU A 226 -3.01 -30.36 -6.04
C LEU A 226 -2.66 -29.25 -5.04
N VAL A 227 -2.66 -28.01 -5.51
CA VAL A 227 -2.40 -26.80 -4.72
C VAL A 227 -3.56 -25.82 -4.82
N GLY A 228 -3.62 -24.86 -3.89
CA GLY A 228 -4.61 -23.78 -3.91
C GLY A 228 -6.05 -24.28 -3.91
N THR A 229 -6.88 -23.75 -4.81
CA THR A 229 -8.26 -24.19 -5.03
C THR A 229 -8.44 -25.53 -5.77
N GLY A 230 -7.35 -26.29 -6.01
CA GLY A 230 -7.39 -27.59 -6.69
C GLY A 230 -6.65 -27.64 -8.03
N GLN A 231 -5.70 -26.73 -8.26
CA GLN A 231 -4.83 -26.72 -9.43
C GLN A 231 -3.81 -27.87 -9.36
N LEU A 232 -3.66 -28.64 -10.44
CA LEU A 232 -2.70 -29.75 -10.51
C LEU A 232 -1.26 -29.22 -10.57
N LEU A 233 -0.44 -29.54 -9.56
CA LEU A 233 1.01 -29.32 -9.53
C LEU A 233 1.78 -30.54 -10.06
N VAL A 234 1.30 -31.76 -9.74
CA VAL A 234 1.80 -33.01 -10.31
C VAL A 234 0.61 -33.83 -10.79
N SER A 235 0.70 -34.37 -12.01
CA SER A 235 -0.28 -35.30 -12.56
C SER A 235 0.44 -36.49 -13.18
N ASN A 236 0.22 -37.69 -12.65
CA ASN A 236 0.91 -38.92 -13.03
C ASN A 236 2.45 -38.71 -13.08
N GLU A 237 3.07 -38.83 -14.26
CA GLU A 237 4.51 -38.70 -14.52
C GLU A 237 4.93 -37.27 -14.97
N THR A 238 4.04 -36.27 -14.85
CA THR A 238 4.27 -34.89 -15.30
C THR A 238 4.08 -33.88 -14.17
N SER A 239 5.01 -32.91 -14.06
CA SER A 239 4.87 -31.73 -13.22
C SER A 239 4.38 -30.53 -14.03
N PHE A 240 3.63 -29.65 -13.37
CA PHE A 240 3.33 -28.29 -13.81
C PHE A 240 4.21 -27.31 -13.00
N THR A 241 4.44 -26.11 -13.54
CA THR A 241 5.33 -25.13 -12.92
C THR A 241 4.56 -23.99 -12.29
N LEU A 242 4.83 -23.70 -11.01
CA LEU A 242 4.52 -22.41 -10.42
C LEU A 242 5.47 -21.34 -10.98
N VAL A 243 4.98 -20.12 -11.13
CA VAL A 243 5.77 -18.96 -11.57
C VAL A 243 5.42 -17.76 -10.71
N THR A 244 6.44 -16.98 -10.35
CA THR A 244 6.25 -15.63 -9.82
C THR A 244 6.10 -14.66 -10.98
N GLN A 245 5.04 -13.86 -10.95
CA GLN A 245 4.80 -12.76 -11.89
C GLN A 245 4.45 -11.50 -11.09
N GLN A 246 4.52 -10.33 -11.73
CA GLN A 246 3.92 -9.12 -11.13
C GLN A 246 2.40 -9.35 -11.03
N ASP A 247 1.77 -8.92 -9.93
CA ASP A 247 0.31 -8.99 -9.84
C ASP A 247 -0.32 -8.06 -10.88
N ALA A 248 -1.45 -8.51 -11.44
CA ALA A 248 -2.16 -7.74 -12.44
C ALA A 248 -3.00 -6.63 -11.82
N ALA A 249 -3.69 -6.91 -10.71
CA ALA A 249 -4.57 -5.97 -10.01
C ALA A 249 -3.81 -5.08 -9.02
N GLN A 250 -2.69 -5.54 -8.46
CA GLN A 250 -1.87 -4.77 -7.51
C GLN A 250 -0.39 -4.77 -7.93
N PRO A 251 0.01 -3.98 -8.96
CA PRO A 251 1.32 -4.14 -9.60
C PRO A 251 2.55 -3.80 -8.74
N ASP A 252 2.39 -3.35 -7.49
CA ASP A 252 3.47 -3.25 -6.51
C ASP A 252 3.84 -4.60 -5.86
N LEU A 253 3.08 -5.69 -6.10
CA LEU A 253 3.32 -7.02 -5.54
C LEU A 253 3.82 -8.05 -6.57
N THR A 254 4.64 -9.00 -6.10
CA THR A 254 4.80 -10.31 -6.76
C THR A 254 3.62 -11.23 -6.44
N ALA A 255 2.91 -11.70 -7.46
CA ALA A 255 1.91 -12.76 -7.40
C ALA A 255 2.53 -14.14 -7.66
N VAL A 256 1.85 -15.20 -7.20
CA VAL A 256 2.18 -16.59 -7.55
C VAL A 256 1.08 -17.16 -8.43
N ALA A 257 1.48 -17.70 -9.58
CA ALA A 257 0.59 -18.32 -10.55
C ALA A 257 1.05 -19.72 -10.91
N ILE A 258 0.17 -20.56 -11.45
CA ILE A 258 0.52 -21.85 -12.04
C ILE A 258 0.42 -21.78 -13.56
N GLN A 259 1.45 -22.27 -14.25
CA GLN A 259 1.50 -22.31 -15.71
C GLN A 259 1.12 -23.69 -16.23
N SER A 260 0.17 -23.73 -17.17
CA SER A 260 -0.27 -24.96 -17.84
C SER A 260 -0.60 -24.68 -19.30
N ASN A 261 -0.02 -25.46 -20.22
CA ASN A 261 -0.24 -25.37 -21.67
C ASN A 261 -0.09 -23.95 -22.27
N GLY A 262 0.78 -23.12 -21.69
CA GLY A 262 1.04 -21.73 -22.11
C GLY A 262 0.11 -20.68 -21.50
N SER A 263 -0.93 -21.09 -20.75
CA SER A 263 -1.74 -20.19 -19.92
C SER A 263 -1.17 -20.09 -18.50
N SER A 264 -1.31 -18.92 -17.86
CA SER A 264 -0.98 -18.69 -16.45
C SER A 264 -2.27 -18.45 -15.68
N VAL A 265 -2.42 -19.04 -14.49
CA VAL A 265 -3.54 -18.84 -13.58
C VAL A 265 -3.00 -18.39 -12.23
N VAL A 266 -3.29 -17.15 -11.84
CA VAL A 266 -2.91 -16.61 -10.51
C VAL A 266 -3.65 -17.42 -9.44
N ILE A 267 -2.91 -17.82 -8.40
CA ILE A 267 -3.43 -18.62 -7.27
C ILE A 267 -3.06 -18.03 -5.90
N THR A 268 -2.38 -16.87 -5.86
CA THR A 268 -1.85 -16.19 -4.66
C THR A 268 -2.77 -16.31 -3.43
N ASP A 269 -4.02 -15.85 -3.54
CA ASP A 269 -4.97 -15.76 -2.41
C ASP A 269 -5.50 -17.12 -1.93
N SER A 270 -5.18 -18.19 -2.67
CA SER A 270 -5.49 -19.58 -2.30
C SER A 270 -4.28 -20.34 -1.75
N LEU A 271 -3.08 -19.75 -1.74
CA LEU A 271 -1.86 -20.36 -1.22
C LEU A 271 -1.79 -20.28 0.31
N VAL A 272 -2.63 -21.08 0.96
CA VAL A 272 -2.57 -21.31 2.41
C VAL A 272 -1.48 -22.35 2.72
N GLY A 273 -0.78 -22.18 3.84
CA GLY A 273 0.18 -23.17 4.36
C GLY A 273 1.59 -23.11 3.74
N GLY A 274 2.55 -23.64 4.48
CA GLY A 274 3.98 -23.65 4.15
C GLY A 274 4.64 -22.27 4.13
N ASP A 275 5.93 -22.25 3.80
CA ASP A 275 6.73 -21.02 3.67
C ASP A 275 6.06 -19.97 2.76
N LEU A 276 5.49 -20.40 1.62
CA LEU A 276 4.79 -19.50 0.70
C LEU A 276 3.58 -18.83 1.36
N GLY A 277 2.75 -19.58 2.08
CA GLY A 277 1.62 -19.01 2.82
C GLY A 277 2.07 -18.04 3.90
N GLY A 278 3.18 -18.31 4.59
CA GLY A 278 3.68 -17.48 5.69
C GLY A 278 4.22 -16.13 5.22
N LEU A 279 4.85 -16.11 4.04
CA LEU A 279 5.29 -14.91 3.33
C LEU A 279 4.10 -14.04 2.89
N LEU A 280 3.07 -14.65 2.30
CA LEU A 280 1.87 -13.95 1.83
C LEU A 280 1.01 -13.41 2.98
N ASP A 281 0.80 -14.22 4.03
CA ASP A 281 0.02 -13.84 5.23
C ASP A 281 0.61 -12.60 5.92
N VAL A 282 1.95 -12.51 6.07
CA VAL A 282 2.58 -11.33 6.70
C VAL A 282 2.61 -10.11 5.77
N ARG A 283 2.89 -10.30 4.47
CA ARG A 283 2.92 -9.18 3.49
C ARG A 283 1.58 -8.45 3.45
N THR A 284 0.49 -9.20 3.43
CA THR A 284 -0.88 -8.67 3.34
C THR A 284 -1.40 -8.15 4.68
N ASN A 285 -1.41 -8.98 5.73
CA ASN A 285 -2.13 -8.67 6.97
C ASN A 285 -1.35 -7.80 7.97
N LEU A 286 -0.03 -7.68 7.84
CA LEU A 286 0.81 -6.95 8.80
C LEU A 286 1.68 -5.87 8.12
N LEU A 287 2.48 -6.23 7.11
CA LEU A 287 3.46 -5.34 6.52
C LEU A 287 2.81 -4.13 5.83
N ARG A 288 1.81 -4.36 4.97
CA ARG A 288 1.07 -3.27 4.33
C ARG A 288 0.31 -2.39 5.32
N SER A 289 -0.35 -2.99 6.32
CA SER A 289 -1.00 -2.22 7.39
C SER A 289 0.00 -1.32 8.11
N ALA A 290 1.22 -1.79 8.34
CA ALA A 290 2.29 -1.01 8.96
C ALA A 290 2.79 0.13 8.04
N GLN A 291 3.03 -0.14 6.76
CA GLN A 291 3.42 0.87 5.77
C GLN A 291 2.35 1.97 5.64
N ASN A 292 1.08 1.59 5.45
CA ASN A 292 -0.03 2.53 5.31
C ASN A 292 -0.25 3.36 6.59
N GLN A 293 -0.23 2.76 7.78
CA GLN A 293 -0.44 3.52 9.01
C GLN A 293 0.72 4.45 9.37
N LEU A 294 1.97 4.04 9.09
CA LEU A 294 3.14 4.91 9.23
C LEU A 294 3.06 6.09 8.24
N GLY A 295 2.81 5.82 6.97
CA GLY A 295 2.73 6.84 5.93
C GLY A 295 1.53 7.77 6.06
N ARG A 296 0.38 7.27 6.53
CA ARG A 296 -0.78 8.09 6.94
C ARG A 296 -0.39 9.06 8.07
N THR A 297 0.41 8.61 9.03
CA THR A 297 0.88 9.46 10.14
C THR A 297 1.87 10.52 9.63
N ALA A 298 2.72 10.19 8.65
CA ALA A 298 3.60 11.15 7.99
C ALA A 298 2.81 12.23 7.22
N ILE A 299 1.80 11.83 6.43
CA ILE A 299 0.87 12.73 5.73
C ILE A 299 0.13 13.65 6.73
N ALA A 300 -0.37 13.10 7.83
CA ALA A 300 -1.06 13.89 8.85
C ALA A 300 -0.13 14.92 9.52
N VAL A 301 1.16 14.62 9.70
CA VAL A 301 2.17 15.61 10.13
C VAL A 301 2.38 16.67 9.05
N SER A 302 2.67 16.28 7.80
CA SER A 302 3.03 17.24 6.74
C SER A 302 1.88 18.20 6.47
N GLU A 303 0.68 17.69 6.19
CA GLU A 303 -0.46 18.53 5.80
C GLU A 303 -1.00 19.38 6.96
N SER A 304 -1.05 18.87 8.20
CA SER A 304 -1.50 19.68 9.35
C SER A 304 -0.55 20.84 9.63
N ILE A 305 0.76 20.60 9.58
CA ILE A 305 1.77 21.63 9.80
C ILE A 305 1.78 22.61 8.62
N ASN A 306 1.68 22.14 7.38
CA ASN A 306 1.60 22.99 6.18
C ASN A 306 0.40 23.93 6.24
N ALA A 307 -0.80 23.38 6.50
CA ALA A 307 -2.05 24.13 6.55
C ALA A 307 -2.02 25.27 7.59
N GLN A 308 -1.33 25.11 8.71
CA GLN A 308 -1.16 26.16 9.72
C GLN A 308 0.03 27.10 9.43
N GLN A 309 1.12 26.58 8.87
CA GLN A 309 2.32 27.35 8.53
C GLN A 309 2.02 28.42 7.46
N VAL A 310 1.27 28.11 6.40
CA VAL A 310 0.97 29.08 5.31
C VAL A 310 0.11 30.26 5.78
N GLN A 311 -0.66 30.10 6.86
CA GLN A 311 -1.47 31.16 7.46
C GLN A 311 -0.66 32.18 8.26
N GLY A 312 0.59 31.87 8.61
CA GLY A 312 1.44 32.70 9.48
C GLY A 312 2.38 33.66 8.72
N TYR A 313 3.02 34.56 9.47
CA TYR A 313 4.12 35.41 9.00
C TYR A 313 5.49 34.92 9.48
N ASP A 314 6.46 35.00 8.56
CA ASP A 314 7.88 34.70 8.76
C ASP A 314 8.64 35.87 9.44
N LEU A 315 9.94 35.72 9.69
CA LEU A 315 10.76 36.78 10.30
C LEU A 315 10.98 38.01 9.40
N ASN A 316 10.60 37.93 8.13
CA ASN A 316 10.72 39.01 7.14
C ASN A 316 9.39 39.73 6.89
N GLY A 317 8.27 39.23 7.42
CA GLY A 317 6.91 39.75 7.19
C GLY A 317 6.22 39.20 5.94
N ASN A 318 6.69 38.07 5.40
CA ASN A 318 6.02 37.34 4.32
C ASN A 318 5.12 36.24 4.90
N PHE A 319 4.11 35.82 4.14
CA PHE A 319 3.38 34.57 4.42
C PHE A 319 4.30 33.35 4.38
N GLY A 320 4.00 32.35 5.20
CA GLY A 320 4.70 31.08 5.20
C GLY A 320 4.53 30.30 3.88
N THR A 321 5.57 29.55 3.51
CA THR A 321 5.47 28.44 2.55
C THR A 321 5.18 27.15 3.30
N ASN A 322 4.80 26.08 2.58
CA ASN A 322 4.78 24.71 3.13
C ASN A 322 6.07 24.42 3.91
N TYR A 323 5.92 23.76 5.07
CA TYR A 323 7.00 23.40 5.97
C TYR A 323 7.66 22.09 5.54
N PHE A 324 6.80 21.11 5.24
CA PHE A 324 7.14 19.80 4.69
C PHE A 324 6.57 19.68 3.27
N ASN A 325 7.04 18.72 2.49
CA ASN A 325 6.47 18.47 1.17
C ASN A 325 5.00 17.99 1.27
N THR A 326 4.19 18.32 0.26
CA THR A 326 2.77 17.93 0.19
C THR A 326 2.58 16.63 -0.57
N VAL A 327 1.73 15.75 -0.07
CA VAL A 327 1.46 14.44 -0.69
C VAL A 327 0.30 14.54 -1.70
N SER A 328 0.59 15.18 -2.84
CA SER A 328 -0.27 15.22 -4.03
C SER A 328 -1.69 15.78 -3.80
N THR A 329 -1.81 16.82 -2.98
CA THR A 329 -3.06 17.56 -2.67
C THR A 329 -3.55 18.43 -3.84
N GLY A 330 -3.88 17.79 -4.97
CA GLY A 330 -4.32 18.47 -6.19
C GLY A 330 -5.82 18.71 -6.28
N ARG A 331 -6.23 20.01 -6.29
CA ARG A 331 -7.41 20.67 -6.92
C ARG A 331 -7.36 22.18 -6.53
N LEU A 332 -7.99 23.15 -7.20
CA LEU A 332 -8.94 23.23 -8.33
C LEU A 332 -8.25 23.97 -9.51
N GLN A 333 -8.46 23.66 -10.80
CA GLN A 333 -9.68 23.63 -11.63
C GLN A 333 -10.26 25.02 -11.97
N GLY A 334 -10.00 25.49 -13.20
CA GLY A 334 -10.59 26.67 -13.83
C GLY A 334 -10.35 26.65 -15.35
N GLN A 335 -11.37 26.97 -16.16
CA GLN A 335 -11.33 26.83 -17.62
C GLN A 335 -12.07 27.99 -18.29
N PHE A 336 -11.45 28.61 -19.30
CA PHE A 336 -12.09 29.59 -20.18
C PHE A 336 -12.12 29.06 -21.62
N GLY A 337 -13.26 29.16 -22.31
CA GLY A 337 -13.40 28.72 -23.70
C GLY A 337 -14.80 28.99 -24.27
N GLY A 338 -14.86 29.32 -25.57
CA GLY A 338 -16.05 29.87 -26.25
C GLY A 338 -15.83 31.33 -26.64
N ASP A 339 -16.55 31.82 -27.67
CA ASP A 339 -16.31 33.13 -28.32
C ASP A 339 -17.34 34.20 -27.91
N TYR A 340 -16.92 35.42 -27.55
CA TYR A 340 -17.77 36.48 -26.96
C TYR A 340 -18.23 37.54 -27.96
N LEU A 341 -17.66 37.63 -29.17
CA LEU A 341 -18.11 38.61 -30.18
C LEU A 341 -19.58 38.40 -30.60
N GLY A 342 -20.17 37.25 -30.29
CA GLY A 342 -21.61 36.99 -30.44
C GLY A 342 -22.51 37.57 -29.34
N ASN A 343 -21.97 37.94 -28.17
CA ASN A 343 -22.73 38.30 -26.97
C ASN A 343 -22.99 39.81 -26.80
N GLY A 344 -22.66 40.63 -27.80
CA GLY A 344 -23.11 42.03 -27.86
C GLY A 344 -22.27 43.07 -27.12
N LEU A 345 -21.10 42.69 -26.62
CA LEU A 345 -20.10 43.62 -26.08
C LEU A 345 -19.62 44.60 -27.17
N ALA A 346 -19.42 45.86 -26.81
CA ALA A 346 -19.01 46.92 -27.73
C ALA A 346 -17.49 47.15 -27.75
N VAL A 347 -16.96 47.58 -28.90
CA VAL A 347 -15.58 48.08 -28.99
C VAL A 347 -15.44 49.32 -28.10
N GLY A 348 -14.50 49.27 -27.15
CA GLY A 348 -14.31 50.27 -26.10
C GLY A 348 -14.99 49.94 -24.76
N GLU A 349 -15.65 48.78 -24.64
CA GLU A 349 -16.22 48.30 -23.37
C GLU A 349 -15.15 47.59 -22.52
N THR A 350 -15.12 47.90 -21.22
CA THR A 350 -14.13 47.37 -20.27
C THR A 350 -14.73 46.28 -19.40
N ILE A 351 -14.12 45.10 -19.43
CA ILE A 351 -14.50 43.91 -18.67
C ILE A 351 -13.53 43.78 -17.48
N GLY A 352 -14.05 43.81 -16.25
CA GLY A 352 -13.31 43.50 -15.03
C GLY A 352 -13.57 42.06 -14.58
N PHE A 353 -12.57 41.41 -13.99
CA PHE A 353 -12.61 40.01 -13.58
C PHE A 353 -11.56 39.72 -12.50
N ASP A 354 -11.81 38.67 -11.72
CA ASP A 354 -10.96 38.24 -10.62
C ASP A 354 -10.34 36.87 -10.94
N LEU A 355 -9.01 36.78 -10.95
CA LEU A 355 -8.28 35.52 -11.04
C LEU A 355 -7.97 35.01 -9.63
N SER A 356 -8.45 33.82 -9.26
CA SER A 356 -8.07 33.17 -7.99
C SER A 356 -7.10 32.01 -8.23
N PHE A 357 -6.00 31.98 -7.48
CA PHE A 357 -5.07 30.83 -7.42
C PHE A 357 -4.61 30.66 -5.97
N ASP A 358 -4.72 29.44 -5.41
CA ASP A 358 -4.39 29.19 -3.99
C ASP A 358 -5.05 30.25 -3.09
N GLY A 359 -6.35 30.45 -3.28
CA GLY A 359 -7.18 31.52 -2.67
C GLY A 359 -6.90 32.95 -3.15
N ARG A 360 -5.66 33.30 -3.53
CA ARG A 360 -5.27 34.69 -3.88
C ARG A 360 -6.04 35.24 -5.05
N VAL A 361 -6.81 36.29 -4.79
CA VAL A 361 -7.53 37.06 -5.83
C VAL A 361 -6.63 38.14 -6.42
N VAL A 362 -6.53 38.14 -7.75
CA VAL A 362 -5.89 39.19 -8.56
C VAL A 362 -6.94 39.76 -9.52
N SER A 363 -7.48 40.93 -9.18
CA SER A 363 -8.39 41.68 -10.04
C SER A 363 -7.64 42.31 -11.21
N THR A 364 -8.14 42.11 -12.43
CA THR A 364 -7.59 42.71 -13.65
C THR A 364 -8.74 43.12 -14.60
N SER A 365 -8.42 43.88 -15.65
CA SER A 365 -9.44 44.39 -16.58
C SER A 365 -8.92 44.55 -18.00
N TYR A 366 -9.74 44.19 -18.98
CA TYR A 366 -9.44 44.31 -20.41
C TYR A 366 -10.47 45.20 -21.11
N THR A 367 -10.06 45.95 -22.14
CA THR A 367 -10.96 46.82 -22.91
C THR A 367 -10.96 46.39 -24.37
N VAL A 368 -12.12 45.93 -24.86
CA VAL A 368 -12.26 45.25 -26.16
C VAL A 368 -11.97 46.20 -27.32
N GLN A 369 -11.05 45.81 -28.21
CA GLN A 369 -10.70 46.51 -29.45
C GLN A 369 -11.42 45.93 -30.67
N ALA A 370 -11.28 46.60 -31.81
CA ALA A 370 -11.96 46.23 -33.05
C ALA A 370 -11.22 45.08 -33.79
N GLY A 371 -11.59 43.84 -33.46
CA GLY A 371 -11.09 42.64 -34.16
C GLY A 371 -10.55 41.56 -33.24
N ASP A 372 -10.48 41.82 -31.93
CA ASP A 372 -10.03 40.86 -30.92
C ASP A 372 -10.89 39.59 -30.96
N THR A 373 -10.25 38.44 -31.13
CA THR A 373 -10.89 37.15 -30.84
C THR A 373 -10.95 36.95 -29.33
N ASN A 374 -11.71 35.95 -28.87
CA ASN A 374 -11.65 35.54 -27.47
C ASN A 374 -10.29 35.04 -26.98
N GLN A 375 -9.41 34.62 -27.90
CA GLN A 375 -8.02 34.32 -27.53
C GLN A 375 -7.24 35.61 -27.27
N ASP A 376 -7.48 36.68 -28.03
CA ASP A 376 -6.82 37.99 -27.84
C ASP A 376 -7.35 38.70 -26.58
N VAL A 377 -8.65 38.58 -26.31
CA VAL A 377 -9.26 38.95 -25.03
C VAL A 377 -8.61 38.15 -23.91
N ALA A 378 -8.69 36.81 -23.89
CA ALA A 378 -8.13 35.99 -22.81
C ALA A 378 -6.62 36.15 -22.61
N ASN A 379 -5.83 36.27 -23.69
CA ASN A 379 -4.40 36.57 -23.61
C ASN A 379 -4.17 37.99 -23.06
N GLY A 380 -5.01 38.96 -23.42
CA GLY A 380 -5.00 40.30 -22.84
C GLY A 380 -5.48 40.37 -21.39
N LEU A 381 -6.26 39.40 -20.91
CA LEU A 381 -6.59 39.21 -19.51
C LEU A 381 -5.39 38.64 -18.72
N LEU A 382 -4.66 37.67 -19.30
CA LEU A 382 -3.51 36.99 -18.67
C LEU A 382 -2.20 37.79 -18.74
N PHE A 383 -1.98 38.56 -19.82
CA PHE A 383 -0.70 39.20 -20.16
C PHE A 383 -0.82 40.70 -20.49
N GLY A 384 -2.00 41.31 -20.29
CA GLY A 384 -2.25 42.71 -20.67
C GLY A 384 -2.22 43.69 -19.49
N ALA A 385 -1.65 44.86 -19.75
CA ALA A 385 -1.77 46.14 -19.01
C ALA A 385 -1.40 46.21 -17.51
N GLY A 386 -1.36 45.09 -16.78
CA GLY A 386 -0.98 45.03 -15.36
C GLY A 386 -0.19 43.78 -14.95
N GLY A 387 -0.16 42.73 -15.80
CA GLY A 387 0.62 41.51 -15.57
C GLY A 387 1.87 41.45 -16.46
N ILE A 388 3.04 41.26 -15.84
CA ILE A 388 4.34 40.88 -16.44
C ILE A 388 4.69 41.59 -17.78
N ASP A 389 4.80 42.92 -17.75
CA ASP A 389 5.72 43.61 -18.68
C ASP A 389 7.15 43.41 -18.17
N ALA A 390 7.96 42.70 -18.95
CA ALA A 390 9.38 42.46 -18.68
C ALA A 390 10.24 42.82 -19.90
N ASP A 391 10.16 44.09 -20.29
CA ASP A 391 11.08 44.83 -21.17
C ASP A 391 10.78 44.78 -22.69
N ALA A 392 10.99 45.93 -23.33
CA ALA A 392 10.43 46.31 -24.63
C ALA A 392 11.17 45.70 -25.85
N ASN A 393 11.71 44.49 -25.68
CA ASN A 393 12.61 43.84 -26.62
C ASN A 393 12.01 42.61 -27.33
N VAL A 394 10.78 42.20 -27.01
CA VAL A 394 10.07 41.09 -27.69
C VAL A 394 9.30 41.63 -28.92
N THR A 395 9.55 41.05 -30.09
CA THR A 395 8.82 41.34 -31.34
C THR A 395 8.18 40.06 -31.88
N ASP A 396 6.86 40.08 -32.11
CA ASP A 396 6.15 39.02 -32.85
C ASP A 396 6.54 39.06 -34.33
N ASN A 397 6.92 37.92 -34.92
CA ASN A 397 7.28 37.82 -36.34
C ASN A 397 6.07 37.54 -37.25
N GLY A 398 4.89 37.22 -36.69
CA GLY A 398 3.66 36.92 -37.43
C GLY A 398 3.60 35.52 -38.07
N ASP A 399 4.56 34.65 -37.74
CA ASP A 399 4.65 33.26 -38.22
C ASP A 399 4.55 32.20 -37.10
N GLY A 400 4.22 32.64 -35.88
CA GLY A 400 4.23 31.81 -34.67
C GLY A 400 5.56 31.83 -33.91
N THR A 401 6.52 32.69 -34.30
CA THR A 401 7.78 32.89 -33.58
C THR A 401 7.94 34.32 -33.06
N TYR A 402 8.61 34.46 -31.91
CA TYR A 402 8.88 35.73 -31.25
C TYR A 402 10.39 35.97 -31.17
N THR A 403 10.86 37.15 -31.57
CA THR A 403 12.27 37.55 -31.56
C THR A 403 12.58 38.44 -30.36
N LEU A 404 13.60 38.11 -29.57
CA LEU A 404 14.15 39.00 -28.53
C LEU A 404 15.33 39.81 -29.09
N ALA A 405 15.22 41.14 -29.06
CA ALA A 405 16.24 42.07 -29.47
C ALA A 405 17.31 42.26 -28.37
N GLY A 406 18.48 41.64 -28.51
CA GLY A 406 19.67 42.02 -27.73
C GLY A 406 20.63 40.88 -27.36
N THR A 407 20.15 39.64 -27.28
CA THR A 407 20.99 38.49 -26.90
C THR A 407 21.84 38.00 -28.07
N THR A 408 23.16 37.94 -27.89
CA THR A 408 24.07 37.32 -28.86
C THR A 408 23.78 35.82 -29.05
N PRO A 409 23.96 35.26 -30.26
CA PRO A 409 23.76 33.83 -30.51
C PRO A 409 24.65 32.97 -29.60
N GLY A 410 24.02 32.04 -28.86
CA GLY A 410 24.71 31.10 -27.95
C GLY A 410 24.39 31.26 -26.46
N VAL A 411 23.57 32.23 -26.06
CA VAL A 411 23.00 32.26 -24.70
C VAL A 411 21.80 31.32 -24.63
N SER A 412 21.84 30.34 -23.73
CA SER A 412 20.67 29.53 -23.35
C SER A 412 20.04 30.14 -22.10
N LEU A 413 18.71 30.24 -22.06
CA LEU A 413 17.98 30.47 -20.82
C LEU A 413 17.80 29.14 -20.09
N THR A 414 18.11 29.12 -18.80
CA THR A 414 17.84 27.98 -17.92
C THR A 414 16.61 28.31 -17.09
N PHE A 415 15.61 27.42 -17.10
CA PHE A 415 14.45 27.51 -16.25
C PHE A 415 14.63 26.56 -15.06
N GLU A 416 14.62 27.09 -13.84
CA GLU A 416 14.75 26.32 -12.60
C GLU A 416 13.49 26.55 -11.77
N LEU A 417 12.75 25.48 -11.47
CA LEU A 417 11.45 25.54 -10.80
C LEU A 417 11.63 25.54 -9.28
N TYR A 418 11.36 26.68 -8.63
CA TYR A 418 11.34 26.82 -7.17
C TYR A 418 9.92 27.20 -6.70
N GLY A 419 9.09 26.19 -6.48
CA GLY A 419 7.71 26.37 -6.01
C GLY A 419 6.85 27.22 -6.94
N SER A 420 5.99 28.06 -6.36
CA SER A 420 4.92 28.80 -7.04
C SER A 420 5.31 30.20 -7.57
N ASN A 421 6.60 30.54 -7.67
CA ASN A 421 7.06 31.82 -8.22
C ASN A 421 8.10 31.66 -9.34
N ILE A 422 7.84 32.28 -10.51
CA ILE A 422 8.84 32.44 -11.57
C ILE A 422 9.71 33.65 -11.25
N LYS A 423 11.03 33.44 -11.11
CA LYS A 423 11.99 34.52 -10.83
C LYS A 423 12.99 34.66 -11.98
N PHE A 424 13.08 35.87 -12.54
CA PHE A 424 14.07 36.21 -13.56
C PHE A 424 15.28 36.87 -12.90
N GLU A 425 16.47 36.28 -13.03
CA GLU A 425 17.74 36.90 -12.64
C GLU A 425 18.69 37.02 -13.84
N SER A 426 19.26 38.21 -14.04
CA SER A 426 20.24 38.45 -15.10
C SER A 426 21.60 37.85 -14.75
N ALA A 427 22.15 37.04 -15.66
CA ALA A 427 23.30 36.18 -15.38
C ALA A 427 24.53 36.95 -14.85
N GLY A 428 24.92 36.66 -13.60
CA GLY A 428 26.01 37.35 -12.90
C GLY A 428 26.87 36.47 -11.97
N GLY A 429 26.73 35.14 -12.01
CA GLY A 429 27.47 34.20 -11.16
C GLY A 429 27.70 32.83 -11.84
N PRO A 430 28.63 32.01 -11.32
CA PRO A 430 28.88 30.66 -11.84
C PRO A 430 27.74 29.69 -11.43
N ALA A 431 27.31 28.84 -12.36
CA ALA A 431 26.15 27.98 -12.18
C ALA A 431 26.40 26.80 -11.21
N PRO A 432 25.39 26.40 -10.41
CA PRO A 432 25.33 25.08 -9.79
C PRO A 432 25.02 23.99 -10.84
N SER A 433 25.11 22.72 -10.44
CA SER A 433 24.94 21.57 -11.33
C SER A 433 23.66 20.78 -11.01
N GLY A 434 22.63 20.94 -11.84
CA GLY A 434 21.35 20.22 -11.81
C GLY A 434 20.93 19.74 -13.21
N ASN A 435 19.88 18.93 -13.30
CA ASN A 435 19.43 18.32 -14.57
C ASN A 435 18.46 19.22 -15.35
N ASN A 436 18.74 19.46 -16.63
CA ASN A 436 17.85 20.23 -17.52
C ASN A 436 16.69 19.37 -18.07
N LEU A 437 15.48 19.96 -18.12
CA LEU A 437 14.36 19.45 -18.92
C LEU A 437 14.40 20.05 -20.33
N THR A 438 14.01 19.28 -21.36
CA THR A 438 13.85 19.78 -22.74
C THR A 438 12.50 19.32 -23.28
N ILE A 439 11.58 20.26 -23.47
CA ILE A 439 10.25 19.99 -24.04
C ILE A 439 10.35 20.04 -25.57
N ASN A 440 9.90 18.98 -26.24
CA ASN A 440 9.73 18.92 -27.70
C ASN A 440 8.31 18.43 -28.02
N ASN A 441 7.67 19.06 -29.01
CA ASN A 441 6.38 18.71 -29.62
C ASN A 441 5.15 18.70 -28.70
N LEU A 442 4.36 19.78 -28.75
CA LEU A 442 2.93 19.78 -28.39
C LEU A 442 2.10 19.41 -29.63
N THR A 443 1.00 18.65 -29.45
CA THR A 443 0.01 18.37 -30.51
C THR A 443 -1.41 18.23 -29.90
N ASP A 444 -2.45 18.37 -30.73
CA ASP A 444 -3.84 18.72 -30.38
C ASP A 444 -4.86 17.53 -30.31
N GLY A 445 -5.92 17.66 -29.48
CA GLY A 445 -7.23 16.97 -29.67
C GLY A 445 -8.10 16.59 -28.43
N ALA A 446 -9.40 16.99 -28.42
CA ALA A 446 -10.59 16.39 -27.71
C ALA A 446 -10.73 16.57 -26.15
N THR A 447 -11.87 16.39 -25.41
CA THR A 447 -13.38 16.33 -25.54
C THR A 447 -13.99 16.14 -24.11
N ASP A 448 -15.19 16.56 -23.63
CA ASP A 448 -16.31 17.45 -24.03
C ASP A 448 -16.93 18.15 -22.76
N ASN A 449 -18.18 18.64 -22.76
CA ASN A 449 -18.88 19.44 -21.73
C ASN A 449 -19.24 18.65 -20.44
N THR A 450 -19.71 19.19 -19.29
CA THR A 450 -20.43 20.46 -18.89
C THR A 450 -20.26 20.63 -17.34
N THR A 451 -20.58 21.69 -16.56
CA THR A 451 -21.30 23.00 -16.64
C THR A 451 -20.78 23.92 -15.49
N LEU A 452 -21.27 25.17 -15.36
CA LEU A 452 -21.11 26.03 -14.15
C LEU A 452 -22.39 26.87 -13.89
N GLU A 453 -22.66 27.30 -12.65
CA GLU A 453 -23.73 28.25 -12.30
C GLU A 453 -23.16 29.66 -11.97
N LEU A 454 -23.93 30.71 -12.28
CA LEU A 454 -23.49 32.12 -12.21
C LEU A 454 -24.42 32.94 -11.31
N LEU A 455 -23.84 33.67 -10.35
CA LEU A 455 -24.53 34.68 -9.56
C LEU A 455 -23.91 36.07 -9.81
N PRO A 456 -24.69 37.08 -10.21
CA PRO A 456 -24.14 38.38 -10.57
C PRO A 456 -23.87 39.30 -9.36
N LEU A 457 -22.84 40.13 -9.47
CA LEU A 457 -22.54 41.20 -8.51
C LEU A 457 -23.54 42.37 -8.66
N GLY A 458 -24.62 42.31 -7.88
CA GLY A 458 -25.47 43.46 -7.57
C GLY A 458 -26.62 43.76 -8.56
N PRO A 459 -27.51 44.71 -8.19
CA PRO A 459 -28.81 44.92 -8.82
C PRO A 459 -28.78 45.56 -10.22
N SER A 460 -27.59 45.85 -10.75
CA SER A 460 -27.40 46.46 -12.08
C SER A 460 -27.15 45.42 -13.19
N SER A 461 -26.93 44.16 -12.84
CA SER A 461 -26.64 43.10 -13.81
C SER A 461 -27.90 42.49 -14.40
N THR A 462 -27.99 42.43 -15.73
CA THR A 462 -29.09 41.79 -16.46
C THR A 462 -28.92 40.29 -16.55
N THR A 463 -29.76 39.54 -15.83
CA THR A 463 -29.84 38.06 -15.95
C THR A 463 -30.35 37.63 -17.33
N THR A 464 -29.53 36.93 -18.10
CA THR A 464 -29.91 36.25 -19.34
C THR A 464 -29.72 34.74 -19.21
N THR A 465 -30.83 33.99 -19.16
CA THR A 465 -30.81 32.53 -19.09
C THR A 465 -30.40 31.92 -20.44
N ALA A 466 -29.20 31.37 -20.53
CA ALA A 466 -28.74 30.65 -21.71
C ALA A 466 -29.33 29.23 -21.77
N ALA A 467 -29.78 28.80 -22.95
CA ALA A 467 -30.35 27.46 -23.16
C ALA A 467 -29.32 26.50 -23.78
N VAL A 468 -29.38 25.22 -23.40
CA VAL A 468 -28.43 24.19 -23.83
C VAL A 468 -28.49 23.93 -25.34
N VAL A 469 -27.37 24.12 -26.03
CA VAL A 469 -27.07 23.52 -27.34
C VAL A 469 -25.60 23.06 -27.32
N SER A 470 -25.39 21.75 -27.41
CA SER A 470 -24.08 21.11 -27.34
C SER A 470 -23.48 20.84 -28.73
N THR A 471 -22.21 21.20 -28.94
CA THR A 471 -21.20 20.52 -29.78
C THR A 471 -19.89 21.33 -29.70
N GLY A 472 -18.82 20.79 -29.11
CA GLY A 472 -17.55 21.50 -28.98
C GLY A 472 -17.04 21.45 -27.53
N SER A 473 -15.74 21.23 -27.37
CA SER A 473 -15.34 20.03 -26.65
C SER A 473 -14.05 20.24 -25.82
N PRO A 474 -14.13 20.63 -24.54
CA PRO A 474 -12.93 21.00 -23.78
C PRO A 474 -12.11 19.81 -23.28
N ALA A 475 -10.79 19.99 -23.25
CA ALA A 475 -9.84 19.14 -22.54
C ALA A 475 -9.66 19.65 -21.10
N THR A 476 -9.72 18.75 -20.11
CA THR A 476 -9.46 19.06 -18.70
C THR A 476 -7.97 19.17 -18.42
N PHE A 477 -7.51 20.30 -17.88
CA PHE A 477 -6.17 20.39 -17.30
C PHE A 477 -6.17 19.72 -15.91
N VAL A 478 -5.39 18.65 -15.77
CA VAL A 478 -5.24 17.90 -14.52
C VAL A 478 -4.00 18.43 -13.78
N GLY A 479 -4.14 18.78 -12.51
CA GLY A 479 -3.00 19.12 -11.65
C GLY A 479 -2.18 17.89 -11.25
N PRO A 480 -1.30 17.99 -10.25
CA PRO A 480 -0.64 16.82 -9.65
C PRO A 480 -1.64 16.02 -8.78
N SER A 481 -2.58 15.34 -9.43
CA SER A 481 -3.22 14.14 -8.88
C SER A 481 -2.31 12.94 -9.12
N THR A 482 -2.20 12.04 -8.15
CA THR A 482 -1.48 10.79 -8.37
C THR A 482 -2.32 9.88 -9.26
N VAL A 483 -1.72 9.30 -10.29
CA VAL A 483 -2.40 8.35 -11.18
C VAL A 483 -2.55 7.02 -10.45
N ALA A 484 -3.77 6.48 -10.40
CA ALA A 484 -4.02 5.14 -9.90
C ALA A 484 -3.37 4.11 -10.84
N ILE A 485 -2.70 3.11 -10.28
CA ILE A 485 -1.93 2.15 -11.08
C ILE A 485 -2.93 1.27 -11.86
N PRO A 486 -2.94 1.32 -13.21
CA PRO A 486 -3.89 0.52 -13.98
C PRO A 486 -3.54 -0.96 -13.89
N ASN A 487 -4.55 -1.82 -13.82
CA ASN A 487 -4.36 -3.25 -13.86
C ASN A 487 -3.81 -3.67 -15.23
N GLN A 488 -2.81 -4.56 -15.24
CA GLN A 488 -2.08 -4.95 -16.45
C GLN A 488 -2.94 -5.66 -17.50
N ASN A 489 -4.10 -6.18 -17.10
CA ASN A 489 -5.09 -6.81 -17.98
C ASN A 489 -6.16 -5.83 -18.50
N ASN A 490 -6.09 -4.53 -18.17
CA ASN A 490 -7.02 -3.53 -18.68
C ASN A 490 -6.98 -3.48 -20.21
N THR A 491 -8.15 -3.30 -20.82
CA THR A 491 -8.30 -3.24 -22.28
C THR A 491 -8.96 -1.94 -22.77
N GLY A 492 -9.54 -1.15 -21.87
CA GLY A 492 -9.88 0.24 -22.13
C GLY A 492 -8.67 1.17 -22.12
N THR A 493 -8.94 2.46 -22.36
CA THR A 493 -7.93 3.52 -22.45
C THR A 493 -8.06 4.57 -21.35
N ASP A 494 -8.81 4.26 -20.29
CA ASP A 494 -9.08 5.23 -19.22
C ASP A 494 -7.96 5.30 -18.16
N VAL A 495 -7.92 6.42 -17.43
CA VAL A 495 -6.92 6.72 -16.41
C VAL A 495 -7.63 7.30 -15.18
N VAL A 496 -7.74 6.50 -14.12
CA VAL A 496 -8.22 6.98 -12.82
C VAL A 496 -7.14 7.80 -12.12
N ASN A 497 -7.52 8.99 -11.68
CA ASN A 497 -6.69 9.91 -10.90
C ASN A 497 -7.19 9.97 -9.45
N TYR A 498 -6.31 10.25 -8.49
CA TYR A 498 -6.70 10.52 -7.11
C TYR A 498 -5.87 11.63 -6.45
N SER A 499 -6.46 12.29 -5.46
CA SER A 499 -5.79 13.22 -4.56
C SER A 499 -6.34 13.10 -3.14
N ILE A 500 -5.54 13.51 -2.15
CA ILE A 500 -5.98 13.63 -0.76
C ILE A 500 -6.72 14.95 -0.60
N THR A 501 -7.93 14.91 -0.04
CA THR A 501 -8.80 16.08 0.15
C THR A 501 -9.21 16.32 1.60
N ASP A 502 -9.19 15.29 2.45
CA ASP A 502 -9.31 15.44 3.91
C ASP A 502 -8.44 14.40 4.64
N ILE A 503 -7.40 14.87 5.34
CA ILE A 503 -6.52 14.00 6.14
C ILE A 503 -7.23 13.35 7.34
N ASN A 504 -8.29 13.96 7.87
CA ASN A 504 -9.01 13.43 9.03
C ASN A 504 -9.75 12.13 8.67
N ALA A 505 -10.32 12.07 7.45
CA ALA A 505 -11.05 10.91 6.96
C ALA A 505 -10.17 9.79 6.36
N LEU A 506 -8.85 9.99 6.20
CA LEU A 506 -7.93 8.98 5.66
C LEU A 506 -7.93 7.70 6.50
N THR A 507 -8.16 6.55 5.85
CA THR A 507 -7.95 5.22 6.46
C THR A 507 -6.54 4.67 6.16
N THR A 508 -6.23 3.49 6.69
CA THR A 508 -4.98 2.74 6.44
C THR A 508 -5.12 1.71 5.31
N SER A 509 -6.17 1.81 4.49
CA SER A 509 -6.46 0.87 3.41
C SER A 509 -5.90 1.30 2.06
N ASP A 510 -5.57 0.31 1.23
CA ASP A 510 -5.52 0.45 -0.23
C ASP A 510 -6.93 0.32 -0.82
N TYR A 511 -7.12 0.69 -2.10
CA TYR A 511 -8.40 0.63 -2.81
C TYR A 511 -8.26 0.07 -4.24
N GLU A 512 -9.30 -0.61 -4.71
CA GLU A 512 -9.53 -0.96 -6.12
C GLU A 512 -10.67 -0.10 -6.69
N VAL A 513 -10.48 0.50 -7.85
CA VAL A 513 -11.54 1.18 -8.62
C VAL A 513 -11.82 0.32 -9.86
N ARG A 514 -12.96 -0.37 -9.92
CA ARG A 514 -13.28 -1.34 -10.99
C ARG A 514 -14.53 -0.97 -11.79
N PHE A 515 -14.42 -1.02 -13.12
CA PHE A 515 -15.53 -0.76 -14.04
C PHE A 515 -16.37 -2.02 -14.31
N ASP A 516 -17.66 -1.97 -14.02
CA ASP A 516 -18.61 -3.10 -14.14
C ASP A 516 -19.31 -3.21 -15.50
N GLY A 517 -18.91 -2.37 -16.47
CA GLY A 517 -19.57 -2.24 -17.78
C GLY A 517 -20.57 -1.09 -17.88
N ALA A 518 -20.95 -0.47 -16.75
CA ALA A 518 -21.78 0.73 -16.69
C ALA A 518 -21.26 1.79 -15.70
N ASN A 519 -20.68 1.37 -14.57
CA ASN A 519 -20.19 2.24 -13.50
C ASN A 519 -18.78 1.81 -13.05
N TYR A 520 -18.01 2.76 -12.53
CA TYR A 520 -16.87 2.48 -11.67
C TYR A 520 -17.37 2.23 -10.24
N ASN A 521 -16.77 1.24 -9.58
CA ASN A 521 -17.05 0.88 -8.20
C ASN A 521 -15.75 1.03 -7.40
N VAL A 522 -15.75 1.86 -6.36
CA VAL A 522 -14.60 2.00 -5.46
C VAL A 522 -14.73 1.01 -4.32
N ILE A 523 -13.72 0.16 -4.14
CA ILE A 523 -13.70 -0.96 -3.20
C ILE A 523 -12.52 -0.76 -2.25
N ARG A 524 -12.78 -0.72 -0.93
CA ARG A 524 -11.75 -0.70 0.12
C ARG A 524 -11.19 -2.12 0.27
N LEU A 525 -9.87 -2.28 0.17
CA LEU A 525 -9.25 -3.62 0.12
C LEU A 525 -9.06 -4.28 1.51
N SER A 526 -9.10 -3.52 2.60
CA SER A 526 -9.01 -4.05 3.97
C SER A 526 -10.24 -4.83 4.44
N ASP A 527 -11.43 -4.54 3.90
CA ASP A 527 -12.70 -5.19 4.24
C ASP A 527 -13.50 -5.68 3.01
N ASN A 528 -13.02 -5.40 1.80
CA ASN A 528 -13.68 -5.63 0.51
C ASN A 528 -15.04 -4.91 0.38
N GLN A 529 -15.25 -3.82 1.11
CA GLN A 529 -16.47 -3.02 1.03
C GLN A 529 -16.46 -2.11 -0.22
N THR A 530 -17.49 -2.19 -1.06
CA THR A 530 -17.75 -1.14 -2.06
C THR A 530 -18.27 0.12 -1.37
N LEU A 531 -17.51 1.21 -1.46
CA LEU A 531 -17.79 2.49 -0.82
C LEU A 531 -18.66 3.41 -1.70
N ALA A 532 -18.40 3.40 -3.01
CA ALA A 532 -19.10 4.22 -3.99
C ALA A 532 -19.26 3.49 -5.32
N SER A 533 -20.29 3.86 -6.09
CA SER A 533 -20.57 3.35 -7.43
C SER A 533 -21.18 4.45 -8.30
N GLY A 534 -20.70 4.61 -9.54
CA GLY A 534 -21.21 5.61 -10.49
C GLY A 534 -20.21 5.96 -11.58
N ALA A 535 -20.32 7.17 -12.15
CA ALA A 535 -19.35 7.71 -13.11
C ALA A 535 -18.16 8.44 -12.46
N GLY A 536 -18.27 8.79 -11.17
CA GLY A 536 -17.35 9.70 -10.49
C GLY A 536 -17.67 11.20 -10.74
N PRO A 537 -16.86 12.12 -10.16
CA PRO A 537 -15.82 11.85 -9.17
C PRO A 537 -16.41 11.30 -7.86
N PHE A 538 -15.60 10.60 -7.07
CA PHE A 538 -15.98 10.00 -5.80
C PHE A 538 -15.19 10.66 -4.67
N ILE A 539 -15.86 11.02 -3.58
CA ILE A 539 -15.20 11.44 -2.34
C ILE A 539 -15.45 10.34 -1.31
N VAL A 540 -14.40 9.62 -0.91
CA VAL A 540 -14.44 8.48 0.01
C VAL A 540 -13.18 8.44 0.87
N ASP A 541 -13.30 8.17 2.16
CA ASP A 541 -12.17 7.95 3.08
C ASP A 541 -11.03 8.99 2.95
N GLY A 542 -11.36 10.28 2.82
CA GLY A 542 -10.41 11.39 2.69
C GLY A 542 -9.76 11.57 1.31
N LEU A 543 -10.11 10.72 0.33
CA LEU A 543 -9.64 10.77 -1.04
C LEU A 543 -10.72 11.33 -1.97
N GLU A 544 -10.32 12.17 -2.94
CA GLU A 544 -11.10 12.35 -4.17
C GLU A 544 -10.53 11.45 -5.26
N ILE A 545 -11.39 10.67 -5.91
CA ILE A 545 -11.06 9.71 -6.96
C ILE A 545 -11.85 10.09 -8.21
N THR A 546 -11.14 10.45 -9.28
CA THR A 546 -11.71 10.92 -10.55
C THR A 546 -11.31 9.97 -11.67
N PRO A 547 -12.23 9.12 -12.18
CA PRO A 547 -12.08 8.45 -13.46
C PRO A 547 -11.85 9.45 -14.59
N GLY A 548 -11.16 9.02 -15.65
CA GLY A 548 -10.72 9.92 -16.72
C GLY A 548 -11.78 10.11 -17.82
N THR A 549 -11.32 10.64 -18.94
CA THR A 549 -12.11 10.82 -20.18
C THR A 549 -11.84 9.71 -21.20
N GLY A 550 -11.13 8.65 -20.83
CA GLY A 550 -10.88 7.51 -21.71
C GLY A 550 -12.09 6.57 -21.79
N VAL A 551 -12.01 5.55 -22.65
CA VAL A 551 -13.07 4.54 -22.75
C VAL A 551 -12.70 3.34 -21.89
N PRO A 552 -13.36 3.09 -20.74
CA PRO A 552 -13.14 1.88 -19.96
C PRO A 552 -13.77 0.66 -20.64
N ALA A 553 -13.16 -0.51 -20.44
CA ALA A 553 -13.73 -1.80 -20.80
C ALA A 553 -14.26 -2.55 -19.57
N LEU A 554 -15.23 -3.45 -19.79
CA LEU A 554 -15.81 -4.29 -18.74
C LEU A 554 -14.72 -5.10 -18.02
N GLY A 555 -14.56 -4.87 -16.72
CA GLY A 555 -13.56 -5.53 -15.88
C GLY A 555 -12.24 -4.78 -15.71
N ASP A 556 -12.05 -3.63 -16.38
CA ASP A 556 -10.91 -2.77 -16.12
C ASP A 556 -10.88 -2.34 -14.65
N SER A 557 -9.69 -2.32 -14.04
CA SER A 557 -9.49 -1.94 -12.64
C SER A 557 -8.23 -1.09 -12.44
N PHE A 558 -8.22 -0.29 -11.38
CA PHE A 558 -7.14 0.64 -11.03
C PHE A 558 -6.87 0.57 -9.54
N TYR A 559 -5.61 0.58 -9.15
CA TYR A 559 -5.15 0.38 -7.77
C TYR A 559 -4.61 1.66 -7.15
N ILE A 560 -5.05 1.94 -5.92
CA ILE A 560 -4.73 3.16 -5.16
C ILE A 560 -4.15 2.75 -3.82
N SER A 561 -2.91 3.15 -3.56
CA SER A 561 -2.21 2.97 -2.28
C SER A 561 -1.72 4.33 -1.80
N ALA A 562 -2.67 5.16 -1.36
CA ALA A 562 -2.44 6.59 -1.13
C ALA A 562 -1.50 6.89 0.05
N THR A 563 -1.44 6.00 1.04
CA THR A 563 -0.69 6.23 2.29
C THR A 563 0.65 5.50 2.36
N LYS A 564 0.82 4.35 1.68
CA LYS A 564 2.00 3.45 1.76
C LYS A 564 3.36 4.14 1.65
N LEU A 565 3.49 5.13 0.77
CA LEU A 565 4.76 5.81 0.49
C LEU A 565 4.97 7.11 1.31
N GLY A 566 3.95 7.57 2.06
CA GLY A 566 3.99 8.86 2.75
C GLY A 566 5.19 9.05 3.68
N ALA A 567 5.64 7.99 4.35
CA ALA A 567 6.79 8.05 5.25
C ALA A 567 8.16 8.01 4.55
N VAL A 568 8.25 7.37 3.38
CA VAL A 568 9.49 7.31 2.57
C VAL A 568 9.69 8.60 1.78
N ASN A 569 8.59 9.24 1.40
CA ASN A 569 8.60 10.50 0.66
C ASN A 569 8.60 11.74 1.57
N PHE A 570 8.43 11.61 2.90
CA PHE A 570 8.37 12.75 3.81
C PHE A 570 9.68 13.55 3.80
N GLN A 571 9.59 14.87 3.57
CA GLN A 571 10.74 15.76 3.43
C GLN A 571 10.45 17.16 3.99
N THR A 572 11.46 17.81 4.59
CA THR A 572 11.42 19.21 5.03
C THR A 572 11.74 20.16 3.87
N GLU A 573 10.87 21.13 3.60
CA GLU A 573 11.04 22.15 2.55
C GLU A 573 11.68 23.44 3.09
N VAL A 574 11.42 23.79 4.36
CA VAL A 574 11.94 25.03 4.96
C VAL A 574 13.42 24.89 5.36
N ASN A 575 14.30 25.25 4.44
CA ASN A 575 15.75 25.23 4.62
C ASN A 575 16.35 26.49 5.32
N ASN A 576 15.52 27.46 5.70
CA ASN A 576 15.96 28.74 6.29
C ASN A 576 15.17 29.08 7.56
N PRO A 577 15.83 29.23 8.74
CA PRO A 577 15.16 29.57 10.00
C PRO A 577 14.34 30.87 9.97
N ALA A 578 14.63 31.78 9.04
CA ALA A 578 13.88 33.02 8.86
C ALA A 578 12.50 32.81 8.24
N ASN A 579 12.32 31.77 7.41
CA ASN A 579 11.10 31.48 6.66
C ASN A 579 10.05 30.73 7.50
N ILE A 580 10.34 30.40 8.76
CA ILE A 580 9.41 29.71 9.66
C ILE A 580 8.32 30.69 10.12
N ALA A 581 7.06 30.39 9.84
CA ALA A 581 5.93 31.31 9.99
C ALA A 581 5.36 31.27 11.41
N GLY A 582 5.97 32.01 12.33
CA GLY A 582 5.63 31.98 13.76
C GLY A 582 4.58 33.01 14.22
N ALA A 583 4.34 34.04 13.43
CA ALA A 583 3.49 35.18 13.79
C ALA A 583 2.10 35.11 13.14
N ALA A 584 1.11 35.79 13.72
CA ALA A 584 -0.11 36.11 12.96
C ALA A 584 0.19 37.21 11.90
N PRO A 585 -0.38 37.13 10.68
CA PRO A 585 -0.23 38.16 9.64
C PRO A 585 -0.99 39.45 9.94
N ILE A 586 -2.00 39.37 10.82
CA ILE A 586 -2.86 40.47 11.24
C ILE A 586 -2.97 40.52 12.76
N ARG A 587 -3.29 41.71 13.29
CA ARG A 587 -3.58 41.92 14.71
C ARG A 587 -4.79 42.84 14.87
N ALA A 588 -5.61 42.59 15.89
CA ALA A 588 -6.70 43.46 16.31
C ALA A 588 -6.28 44.27 17.54
N GLY A 589 -6.77 45.50 17.66
CA GLY A 589 -6.50 46.36 18.82
C GLY A 589 -7.63 47.35 19.08
N VAL A 590 -8.01 47.49 20.34
CA VAL A 590 -8.93 48.55 20.78
C VAL A 590 -8.22 49.91 20.73
N ASN A 591 -8.92 50.94 20.26
CA ASN A 591 -8.36 52.28 20.21
C ASN A 591 -8.25 52.87 21.62
N ALA A 592 -7.08 53.42 21.96
CA ALA A 592 -6.79 53.99 23.28
C ALA A 592 -7.59 55.27 23.61
N GLY A 593 -8.34 55.81 22.63
CA GLY A 593 -9.32 56.88 22.83
C GLY A 593 -10.72 56.42 23.23
N ASN A 594 -11.00 55.11 23.25
CA ASN A 594 -12.32 54.57 23.58
C ASN A 594 -12.78 54.94 24.99
N ILE A 595 -14.09 55.10 25.15
CA ILE A 595 -14.76 55.50 26.40
C ILE A 595 -15.66 54.36 26.94
N GLY A 596 -16.14 53.46 26.07
CA GLY A 596 -16.74 52.19 26.46
C GLY A 596 -15.70 51.14 26.88
N ASP A 597 -16.16 50.00 27.38
CA ASP A 597 -15.34 48.85 27.78
C ASP A 597 -15.29 47.76 26.68
N ILE A 598 -15.44 48.17 25.42
CA ILE A 598 -15.29 47.31 24.24
C ILE A 598 -13.91 46.63 24.23
N SER A 599 -13.91 45.33 23.94
CA SER A 599 -12.74 44.45 24.01
C SER A 599 -12.70 43.50 22.82
N VAL A 600 -11.48 43.08 22.45
CA VAL A 600 -11.24 42.05 21.43
C VAL A 600 -11.15 40.68 22.08
N GLY A 601 -11.92 39.73 21.55
CA GLY A 601 -11.87 38.32 21.90
C GLY A 601 -10.93 37.56 20.96
N GLN A 602 -11.37 36.40 20.49
CA GLN A 602 -10.63 35.62 19.49
C GLN A 602 -10.57 36.37 18.13
N LEU A 603 -9.36 36.49 17.59
CA LEU A 603 -9.10 36.81 16.19
C LEU A 603 -8.64 35.52 15.50
N SER A 604 -9.28 35.15 14.41
CA SER A 604 -8.94 33.96 13.62
C SER A 604 -9.02 34.25 12.13
N ILE A 605 -8.20 33.56 11.35
CA ILE A 605 -8.19 33.64 9.89
C ILE A 605 -9.06 32.51 9.35
N THR A 606 -9.93 32.84 8.41
CA THR A 606 -10.80 31.90 7.68
C THR A 606 -10.45 31.79 6.20
N ASP A 607 -9.77 32.79 5.66
CA ASP A 607 -9.09 32.76 4.37
C ASP A 607 -7.79 33.56 4.52
N SER A 608 -6.63 32.89 4.45
CA SER A 608 -5.31 33.54 4.57
C SER A 608 -4.80 34.16 3.27
N GLN A 609 -5.56 34.00 2.19
CA GLN A 609 -5.18 34.32 0.82
C GLN A 609 -6.03 35.45 0.22
N ASP A 610 -7.15 35.81 0.86
CA ASP A 610 -7.91 37.05 0.64
C ASP A 610 -6.94 38.24 0.48
N GLY A 611 -6.97 38.88 -0.69
CA GLY A 611 -6.02 39.93 -1.05
C GLY A 611 -6.11 41.18 -0.17
N ASP A 612 -7.26 41.39 0.48
CA ASP A 612 -7.54 42.51 1.37
C ASP A 612 -7.32 42.16 2.85
N LEU A 613 -6.95 40.91 3.21
CA LEU A 613 -6.72 40.41 4.59
C LEU A 613 -5.86 41.36 5.43
N THR A 614 -4.79 41.88 4.85
CA THR A 614 -3.79 42.68 5.57
C THR A 614 -4.15 44.16 5.72
N ARG A 615 -5.27 44.62 5.15
CA ARG A 615 -5.66 46.03 5.15
C ARG A 615 -6.09 46.50 6.53
N THR A 616 -5.86 47.79 6.78
CA THR A 616 -6.32 48.43 8.01
C THR A 616 -7.82 48.68 7.93
N VAL A 617 -8.58 47.96 8.74
CA VAL A 617 -10.05 48.04 8.82
C VAL A 617 -10.44 48.43 10.24
N ASP A 618 -11.25 49.48 10.38
CA ASP A 618 -11.82 49.90 11.65
C ASP A 618 -13.26 49.40 11.77
N VAL A 619 -13.56 48.69 12.87
CA VAL A 619 -14.92 48.54 13.38
C VAL A 619 -15.24 49.79 14.19
N PHE A 620 -16.19 50.60 13.75
CA PHE A 620 -16.43 51.95 14.27
C PHE A 620 -17.89 52.17 14.69
N PHE A 621 -18.07 52.67 15.91
CA PHE A 621 -19.39 52.97 16.48
C PHE A 621 -19.76 54.45 16.19
N ASP A 622 -20.12 54.77 14.95
CA ASP A 622 -20.40 56.15 14.52
C ASP A 622 -21.62 56.75 15.28
N PRO A 623 -21.50 57.93 15.91
CA PRO A 623 -22.63 58.62 16.55
C PRO A 623 -23.76 59.06 15.60
N ALA A 624 -23.60 58.97 14.27
CA ALA A 624 -24.65 59.21 13.29
C ALA A 624 -25.61 58.02 13.09
N ASN A 625 -25.18 56.81 13.47
CA ASN A 625 -25.89 55.57 13.17
C ASN A 625 -26.98 55.25 14.23
N PRO A 626 -27.91 54.33 13.97
CA PRO A 626 -28.90 53.89 14.96
C PRO A 626 -28.24 53.37 16.24
N ALA A 627 -28.79 53.75 17.40
CA ALA A 627 -28.19 53.40 18.68
C ALA A 627 -28.05 51.88 18.88
N GLY A 628 -26.81 51.40 18.91
CA GLY A 628 -26.49 49.98 19.01
C GLY A 628 -26.05 49.31 17.70
N THR A 629 -25.73 50.07 16.64
CA THR A 629 -25.02 49.54 15.46
C THR A 629 -23.55 50.00 15.39
N PHE A 630 -22.80 49.39 14.49
CA PHE A 630 -21.47 49.82 14.05
C PHE A 630 -21.32 49.67 12.53
N ASP A 631 -20.32 50.35 11.99
CA ASP A 631 -19.84 50.14 10.62
C ASP A 631 -18.48 49.45 10.63
N VAL A 632 -18.15 48.79 9.52
CA VAL A 632 -16.82 48.22 9.24
C VAL A 632 -16.24 49.00 8.07
N VAL A 633 -15.11 49.69 8.27
CA VAL A 633 -14.61 50.72 7.35
C VAL A 633 -13.16 50.45 6.96
N ASP A 634 -12.85 50.41 5.65
CA ASP A 634 -11.47 50.38 5.17
C ASP A 634 -10.80 51.74 5.37
N GLN A 635 -9.79 51.81 6.23
CA GLN A 635 -9.16 53.06 6.66
C GLN A 635 -8.41 53.77 5.53
N ALA A 636 -7.98 53.04 4.50
CA ALA A 636 -7.22 53.60 3.37
C ALA A 636 -8.10 54.34 2.34
N SER A 637 -9.30 53.84 2.07
CA SER A 637 -10.26 54.43 1.11
C SER A 637 -11.41 55.20 1.76
N GLY A 638 -11.70 54.95 3.05
CA GLY A 638 -12.92 55.42 3.71
C GLY A 638 -14.18 54.68 3.27
N THR A 639 -14.05 53.52 2.62
CA THR A 639 -15.20 52.73 2.15
C THR A 639 -15.82 51.96 3.31
N VAL A 640 -17.13 52.12 3.49
CA VAL A 640 -17.92 51.29 4.41
C VAL A 640 -18.14 49.91 3.76
N LEU A 641 -17.50 48.89 4.34
CA LEU A 641 -17.56 47.49 3.92
C LEU A 641 -18.83 46.80 4.47
N GLN A 642 -19.22 47.16 5.70
CA GLN A 642 -20.50 46.75 6.31
C GLN A 642 -21.10 47.95 7.03
N ASN A 643 -22.41 48.16 6.86
CA ASN A 643 -23.13 49.35 7.29
C ASN A 643 -24.25 48.96 8.28
N ASP A 644 -24.40 49.70 9.37
CA ASP A 644 -25.47 49.54 10.38
C ASP A 644 -25.59 48.11 10.97
N VAL A 645 -24.44 47.46 11.20
CA VAL A 645 -24.41 46.11 11.78
C VAL A 645 -24.83 46.16 13.24
N VAL A 646 -25.88 45.42 13.62
CA VAL A 646 -26.43 45.42 14.98
C VAL A 646 -25.45 44.76 15.95
N TYR A 647 -25.00 45.52 16.95
CA TYR A 647 -24.11 45.03 18.00
C TYR A 647 -24.84 44.19 19.04
N PHE A 648 -24.17 43.14 19.51
CA PHE A 648 -24.46 42.44 20.75
C PHE A 648 -23.17 41.93 21.37
N ASP A 649 -23.17 41.72 22.69
CA ASP A 649 -22.01 41.22 23.41
C ASP A 649 -21.64 39.80 22.94
N GLY A 650 -20.38 39.60 22.54
CA GLY A 650 -19.88 38.35 21.96
C GLY A 650 -20.07 38.19 20.45
N ILE A 651 -20.52 39.24 19.72
CA ILE A 651 -20.65 39.22 18.26
C ILE A 651 -19.32 38.91 17.57
N VAL A 652 -19.37 38.17 16.45
CA VAL A 652 -18.23 37.91 15.57
C VAL A 652 -18.39 38.72 14.29
N VAL A 653 -17.43 39.61 14.03
CA VAL A 653 -17.30 40.39 12.80
C VAL A 653 -16.47 39.59 11.80
N ASN A 654 -16.98 39.37 10.59
CA ASN A 654 -16.31 38.60 9.53
C ASN A 654 -16.02 39.54 8.36
N GLN A 655 -14.77 39.77 8.00
CA GLN A 655 -14.36 40.71 6.94
C GLN A 655 -12.96 40.36 6.43
N ASN A 656 -12.68 40.56 5.13
CA ASN A 656 -11.35 40.38 4.52
C ASN A 656 -10.63 39.10 4.99
N GLY A 657 -11.23 37.92 4.78
CA GLY A 657 -10.65 36.64 5.20
C GLY A 657 -10.52 36.39 6.71
N TRP A 658 -10.82 37.34 7.60
CA TRP A 658 -10.71 37.19 9.05
C TRP A 658 -12.05 37.24 9.80
N GLN A 659 -12.04 36.66 11.01
CA GLN A 659 -13.13 36.73 11.99
C GLN A 659 -12.60 37.29 13.31
N LEU A 660 -13.29 38.28 13.87
CA LEU A 660 -12.95 38.93 15.15
C LEU A 660 -14.17 38.93 16.07
N GLN A 661 -14.04 38.30 17.24
CA GLN A 661 -15.03 38.43 18.31
C GLN A 661 -14.86 39.76 19.06
N LEU A 662 -15.98 40.43 19.35
CA LEU A 662 -16.05 41.66 20.14
C LEU A 662 -16.95 41.49 21.36
N SER A 663 -16.57 42.08 22.50
CA SER A 663 -17.32 41.94 23.76
C SER A 663 -17.23 43.20 24.63
N GLY A 664 -18.24 43.46 25.47
CA GLY A 664 -18.35 44.67 26.30
C GLY A 664 -19.54 45.57 25.94
N GLN A 665 -19.46 46.85 26.30
CA GLN A 665 -20.48 47.89 26.08
C GLN A 665 -19.84 49.10 25.39
N PRO A 666 -19.79 49.12 24.04
CA PRO A 666 -19.21 50.23 23.29
C PRO A 666 -20.00 51.54 23.49
N GLN A 667 -19.32 52.66 23.32
CA GLN A 667 -19.87 54.02 23.31
C GLN A 667 -19.68 54.68 21.93
N PRO A 668 -20.45 55.72 21.59
CA PRO A 668 -20.29 56.40 20.30
C PRO A 668 -18.89 57.02 20.16
N ASN A 669 -18.28 56.85 18.98
CA ASN A 669 -16.88 57.12 18.62
C ASN A 669 -15.84 56.11 19.14
N ASP A 670 -16.23 55.01 19.80
CA ASP A 670 -15.29 53.91 20.05
C ASP A 670 -14.89 53.23 18.72
N SER A 671 -13.64 52.74 18.62
CA SER A 671 -13.20 51.93 17.48
C SER A 671 -12.32 50.74 17.88
N VAL A 672 -12.31 49.72 17.01
CA VAL A 672 -11.42 48.57 17.07
C VAL A 672 -10.78 48.36 15.70
N THR A 673 -9.46 48.43 15.63
CA THR A 673 -8.69 48.38 14.37
C THR A 673 -8.11 46.98 14.17
N VAL A 674 -8.41 46.34 13.04
CA VAL A 674 -7.64 45.20 12.50
C VAL A 674 -6.63 45.73 11.48
N GLN A 675 -5.41 45.23 11.49
CA GLN A 675 -4.32 45.71 10.64
C GLN A 675 -3.24 44.65 10.40
N ASN A 676 -2.44 44.81 9.33
CA ASN A 676 -1.18 44.08 9.11
C ASN A 676 -0.28 44.07 10.36
N ASN A 677 0.23 42.89 10.72
CA ASN A 677 1.13 42.73 11.84
C ASN A 677 2.58 43.11 11.51
N THR A 678 2.83 44.42 11.44
CA THR A 678 4.17 45.03 11.25
C THR A 678 5.21 44.71 12.35
N ASN A 679 4.90 43.83 13.32
CA ASN A 679 5.80 43.40 14.40
C ASN A 679 5.92 41.86 14.48
N ALA A 680 5.72 41.15 13.37
CA ALA A 680 5.75 39.69 13.29
C ALA A 680 6.96 39.03 14.01
N ALA A 681 8.16 39.64 13.94
CA ALA A 681 9.34 39.10 14.61
C ALA A 681 9.23 39.01 16.16
N GLY A 682 8.27 39.69 16.78
CA GLY A 682 7.98 39.59 18.23
C GLY A 682 6.73 38.79 18.58
N ASP A 683 6.10 38.13 17.62
CA ASP A 683 4.80 37.48 17.72
C ASP A 683 4.95 35.94 17.60
N ASN A 684 4.26 35.21 18.48
CA ASN A 684 4.31 33.74 18.58
C ASN A 684 2.96 33.07 18.29
N THR A 685 1.95 33.81 17.84
CA THR A 685 0.56 33.33 17.74
C THR A 685 0.44 32.10 16.84
N ASN A 686 1.04 32.12 15.64
CA ASN A 686 1.00 30.97 14.73
C ASN A 686 1.90 29.82 15.22
N MET A 687 2.99 30.13 15.93
CA MET A 687 3.86 29.13 16.55
C MET A 687 3.16 28.36 17.67
N LEU A 688 2.29 29.02 18.45
CA LEU A 688 1.44 28.37 19.45
C LEU A 688 0.35 27.50 18.79
N LEU A 689 -0.22 27.94 17.67
CA LEU A 689 -1.15 27.11 16.89
C LEU A 689 -0.45 25.85 16.34
N LEU A 690 0.72 26.02 15.71
CA LEU A 690 1.58 24.92 15.25
C LEU A 690 1.94 23.94 16.37
N ALA A 691 2.35 24.45 17.54
CA ALA A 691 2.65 23.62 18.72
C ALA A 691 1.42 22.84 19.23
N SER A 692 0.22 23.43 19.14
CA SER A 692 -1.01 22.79 19.64
C SER A 692 -1.40 21.51 18.87
N ILE A 693 -0.97 21.37 17.61
CA ILE A 693 -1.31 20.24 16.71
C ILE A 693 -0.93 18.88 17.32
N GLN A 694 0.11 18.81 18.16
CA GLN A 694 0.46 17.59 18.92
C GLN A 694 -0.75 17.01 19.68
N THR A 695 -1.58 17.89 20.23
CA THR A 695 -2.74 17.56 21.07
C THR A 695 -4.08 17.65 20.34
N GLN A 696 -4.09 18.06 19.07
CA GLN A 696 -5.29 18.10 18.25
C GLN A 696 -5.60 16.70 17.69
N ASN A 697 -6.89 16.37 17.60
CA ASN A 697 -7.33 15.18 16.90
C ASN A 697 -7.39 15.45 15.39
N VAL A 698 -6.29 15.21 14.68
CA VAL A 698 -6.17 15.43 13.22
C VAL A 698 -6.36 14.14 12.40
N LEU A 699 -6.75 13.05 13.04
CA LEU A 699 -6.93 11.73 12.44
C LEU A 699 -8.22 11.03 12.91
N ASP A 700 -8.62 10.01 12.15
CA ASP A 700 -9.73 9.11 12.44
C ASP A 700 -11.05 9.87 12.66
N ASN A 701 -11.37 10.79 11.75
CA ASN A 701 -12.52 11.71 11.77
C ASN A 701 -12.58 12.60 13.03
N GLY A 702 -11.44 13.15 13.46
CA GLY A 702 -11.36 14.03 14.63
C GLY A 702 -11.38 13.29 15.98
N ASN A 703 -11.00 12.01 16.00
CA ASN A 703 -11.02 11.18 17.21
C ASN A 703 -9.63 10.72 17.70
N SER A 704 -8.57 10.96 16.92
CA SER A 704 -7.22 10.45 17.17
C SER A 704 -6.15 11.52 16.97
N THR A 705 -5.18 11.62 17.89
CA THR A 705 -3.97 12.45 17.71
C THR A 705 -2.88 11.74 16.90
N LEU A 706 -1.87 12.48 16.45
CA LEU A 706 -0.70 11.92 15.75
C LEU A 706 -0.01 10.82 16.58
N GLU A 707 0.16 11.06 17.88
CA GLU A 707 0.74 10.12 18.84
C GLU A 707 -0.12 8.85 18.99
N GLN A 708 -1.44 9.02 19.05
CA GLN A 708 -2.38 7.89 19.18
C GLN A 708 -2.38 7.00 17.92
N SER A 709 -2.25 7.59 16.73
CA SER A 709 -2.08 6.84 15.47
C SER A 709 -0.81 5.97 15.48
N TYR A 710 0.33 6.53 15.90
CA TYR A 710 1.58 5.76 15.98
C TYR A 710 1.58 4.70 17.09
N ASN A 711 1.06 5.03 18.28
CA ASN A 711 0.93 4.05 19.37
C ASN A 711 -0.02 2.90 19.00
N THR A 712 -1.06 3.17 18.20
CA THR A 712 -1.97 2.13 17.66
C THR A 712 -1.24 1.21 16.68
N LEU A 713 -0.36 1.75 15.81
CA LEU A 713 0.48 0.95 14.91
C LEU A 713 1.40 -0.01 15.69
N VAL A 714 2.16 0.51 16.66
CA VAL A 714 3.08 -0.30 17.48
C VAL A 714 2.31 -1.37 18.26
N THR A 715 1.16 -1.02 18.84
CA THR A 715 0.30 -1.96 19.58
C THR A 715 -0.28 -3.04 18.67
N GLY A 716 -0.77 -2.67 17.48
CA GLY A 716 -1.32 -3.59 16.50
C GLY A 716 -0.31 -4.63 16.02
N ALA A 717 0.90 -4.17 15.68
CA ALA A 717 2.00 -5.05 15.28
C ALA A 717 2.37 -6.04 16.41
N GLY A 718 2.55 -5.56 17.65
CA GLY A 718 2.85 -6.42 18.79
C GLY A 718 1.74 -7.45 19.10
N VAL A 719 0.47 -7.08 18.94
CA VAL A 719 -0.67 -8.01 19.11
C VAL A 719 -0.67 -9.08 18.03
N VAL A 720 -0.48 -8.72 16.75
CA VAL A 720 -0.42 -9.70 15.64
C VAL A 720 0.77 -10.65 15.81
N THR A 721 1.96 -10.12 16.08
CA THR A 721 3.16 -10.94 16.32
C THR A 721 2.98 -11.86 17.53
N ARG A 722 2.36 -11.38 18.62
CA ARG A 722 2.06 -12.23 19.79
C ARG A 722 1.07 -13.34 19.47
N GLN A 723 0.05 -13.06 18.64
CA GLN A 723 -0.91 -14.08 18.21
C GLN A 723 -0.24 -15.15 17.31
N ILE A 724 0.67 -14.75 16.42
CA ILE A 724 1.46 -15.69 15.60
C ILE A 724 2.32 -16.59 16.51
N LYS A 725 3.07 -16.03 17.46
CA LYS A 725 3.90 -16.77 18.44
C LYS A 725 3.10 -17.81 19.23
N ILE A 726 1.91 -17.45 19.71
CA ILE A 726 1.02 -18.38 20.44
C ILE A 726 0.48 -19.47 19.51
N SER A 727 0.12 -19.13 18.27
CA SER A 727 -0.37 -20.10 17.28
C SER A 727 0.72 -21.10 16.89
N LEU A 728 1.96 -20.64 16.77
CA LEU A 728 3.14 -21.47 16.48
C LEU A 728 3.41 -22.49 17.60
N GLU A 729 3.41 -22.07 18.87
CA GLU A 729 3.63 -22.98 20.01
C GLU A 729 2.58 -24.12 20.05
N VAL A 730 1.34 -23.81 19.67
CA VAL A 730 0.25 -24.80 19.52
C VAL A 730 0.50 -25.73 18.33
N GLU A 731 0.79 -25.19 17.14
CA GLU A 731 0.95 -25.99 15.93
C GLU A 731 2.18 -26.92 16.00
N GLU A 732 3.30 -26.46 16.56
CA GLU A 732 4.44 -27.35 16.84
C GLU A 732 4.08 -28.47 17.82
N SER A 733 3.14 -28.26 18.74
CA SER A 733 2.65 -29.31 19.63
C SER A 733 1.71 -30.29 18.92
N ILE A 734 1.02 -29.87 17.87
CA ILE A 734 0.22 -30.75 17.00
C ILE A 734 1.15 -31.56 16.09
N LEU A 735 2.20 -30.94 15.54
CA LEU A 735 3.22 -31.58 14.71
C LEU A 735 3.93 -32.70 15.48
N ARG A 736 4.48 -32.39 16.67
CA ARG A 736 5.13 -33.41 17.54
C ARG A 736 4.20 -34.58 17.84
N GLN A 737 2.92 -34.34 18.11
CA GLN A 737 1.94 -35.42 18.30
C GLN A 737 1.62 -36.19 17.00
N ALA A 738 1.69 -35.57 15.83
CA ALA A 738 1.51 -36.25 14.55
C ALA A 738 2.72 -37.14 14.22
N GLU A 739 3.93 -36.68 14.54
CA GLU A 739 5.18 -37.45 14.45
C GLU A 739 5.16 -38.65 15.41
N GLU A 740 4.85 -38.45 16.69
CA GLU A 740 4.67 -39.52 17.68
C GLU A 740 3.61 -40.56 17.24
N ARG A 741 2.46 -40.11 16.70
CA ARG A 741 1.43 -41.00 16.15
C ARG A 741 1.95 -41.78 14.94
N ARG A 742 2.69 -41.14 14.03
CA ARG A 742 3.28 -41.81 12.85
C ARG A 742 4.32 -42.85 13.27
N GLU A 743 5.22 -42.51 14.19
CA GLU A 743 6.25 -43.42 14.70
C GLU A 743 5.63 -44.62 15.44
N SER A 744 4.58 -44.40 16.23
CA SER A 744 3.87 -45.48 16.95
C SER A 744 3.25 -46.57 16.05
N VAL A 745 3.05 -46.27 14.76
CA VAL A 745 2.48 -47.20 13.75
C VAL A 745 3.53 -47.66 12.75
N SER A 746 4.29 -46.72 12.17
CA SER A 746 5.23 -46.95 11.06
C SER A 746 6.69 -47.11 11.50
N GLY A 747 7.02 -46.82 12.76
CA GLY A 747 8.38 -46.87 13.29
C GLY A 747 8.92 -48.29 13.48
N VAL A 748 10.24 -48.41 13.56
CA VAL A 748 10.94 -49.70 13.71
C VAL A 748 11.20 -50.00 15.19
N ASN A 749 10.42 -50.91 15.77
CA ASN A 749 10.68 -51.41 17.12
C ASN A 749 11.75 -52.53 17.11
N LEU A 750 12.94 -52.24 17.64
CA LEU A 750 14.07 -53.19 17.66
C LEU A 750 13.81 -54.49 18.42
N ASP A 751 12.99 -54.47 19.47
CA ASP A 751 12.66 -55.69 20.22
C ASP A 751 11.71 -56.61 19.43
N GLU A 752 10.76 -56.02 18.69
CA GLU A 752 9.91 -56.79 17.77
C GLU A 752 10.69 -57.36 16.59
N GLU A 753 11.52 -56.54 15.95
CA GLU A 753 12.36 -57.01 14.82
C GLU A 753 13.38 -58.06 15.28
N ALA A 754 13.95 -57.94 16.49
CA ALA A 754 14.82 -58.97 17.05
C ALA A 754 14.06 -60.29 17.32
N ALA A 755 12.83 -60.22 17.83
CA ALA A 755 11.99 -61.40 18.05
C ALA A 755 11.62 -62.10 16.73
N ASP A 756 11.22 -61.34 15.70
CA ASP A 756 10.88 -61.89 14.39
C ASP A 756 12.10 -62.35 13.60
N LEU A 757 13.27 -61.71 13.76
CA LEU A 757 14.54 -62.19 13.22
C LEU A 757 14.88 -63.58 13.78
N ILE A 758 14.71 -63.80 15.09
CA ILE A 758 14.87 -65.12 15.72
C ILE A 758 13.83 -66.11 15.18
N ARG A 759 12.57 -65.69 15.04
CA ARG A 759 11.46 -66.51 14.51
C ARG A 759 11.75 -67.01 13.09
N PHE A 760 12.17 -66.11 12.20
CA PHE A 760 12.50 -66.42 10.82
C PHE A 760 13.81 -67.21 10.69
N GLN A 761 14.83 -66.96 11.53
CA GLN A 761 16.04 -67.78 11.58
C GLN A 761 15.73 -69.24 11.94
N GLN A 762 14.88 -69.48 12.94
CA GLN A 762 14.47 -70.84 13.32
C GLN A 762 13.70 -71.53 12.19
N ALA A 763 12.77 -70.83 11.54
CA ALA A 763 11.97 -71.38 10.43
C ALA A 763 12.81 -71.67 9.17
N TYR A 764 13.79 -70.81 8.86
CA TYR A 764 14.79 -71.02 7.81
C TYR A 764 15.67 -72.24 8.10
N GLN A 765 16.22 -72.35 9.32
CA GLN A 765 17.03 -73.51 9.73
C GLN A 765 16.23 -74.81 9.69
N ALA A 766 14.98 -74.82 10.15
CA ALA A 766 14.11 -75.99 10.08
C ALA A 766 13.89 -76.44 8.62
N SER A 767 13.62 -75.49 7.72
CA SER A 767 13.45 -75.74 6.29
C SER A 767 14.73 -76.34 5.67
N ALA A 768 15.89 -75.78 5.97
CA ALA A 768 17.19 -76.27 5.49
C ALA A 768 17.51 -77.70 5.96
N ARG A 769 17.23 -78.04 7.23
CA ARG A 769 17.44 -79.40 7.77
C ARG A 769 16.57 -80.44 7.07
N VAL A 770 15.34 -80.10 6.69
CA VAL A 770 14.44 -81.02 5.95
C VAL A 770 14.93 -81.25 4.52
N ILE A 771 15.53 -80.24 3.87
CA ILE A 771 16.19 -80.41 2.57
C ILE A 771 17.38 -81.36 2.72
N GLN A 772 18.28 -81.11 3.68
CA GLN A 772 19.45 -81.96 3.92
C GLN A 772 19.04 -83.43 4.17
N ALA A 773 18.12 -83.68 5.11
CA ALA A 773 17.66 -85.03 5.41
C ALA A 773 16.99 -85.71 4.20
N SER A 774 16.22 -84.96 3.40
CA SER A 774 15.64 -85.48 2.16
C SER A 774 16.69 -85.85 1.11
N GLN A 775 17.81 -85.12 1.09
CA GLN A 775 18.92 -85.33 0.16
C GLN A 775 19.82 -86.49 0.60
N GLU A 776 20.01 -86.68 1.91
CA GLU A 776 20.62 -87.88 2.50
C GLU A 776 19.78 -89.14 2.19
N ILE A 777 18.45 -89.09 2.36
CA ILE A 777 17.55 -90.21 2.01
C ILE A 777 17.57 -90.49 0.50
N PHE A 778 17.62 -89.45 -0.36
CA PHE A 778 17.71 -89.62 -1.81
C PHE A 778 19.03 -90.28 -2.23
N ASN A 779 20.15 -89.86 -1.65
CA ASN A 779 21.47 -90.46 -1.89
C ASN A 779 21.54 -91.91 -1.38
N ALA A 780 20.96 -92.19 -0.20
CA ALA A 780 20.88 -93.55 0.35
C ALA A 780 20.05 -94.50 -0.55
N LEU A 781 18.97 -94.00 -1.16
CA LEU A 781 18.17 -94.75 -2.13
C LEU A 781 18.89 -94.94 -3.48
N LEU A 782 19.66 -93.95 -3.95
CA LEU A 782 20.51 -94.06 -5.14
C LEU A 782 21.71 -95.00 -4.96
N SER A 783 22.17 -95.22 -3.73
CA SER A 783 23.22 -96.22 -3.43
C SER A 783 22.67 -97.62 -3.11
N ALA A 784 21.34 -97.81 -3.14
CA ALA A 784 20.66 -99.06 -2.84
C ALA A 784 20.04 -99.73 -4.08
N VAL A 785 20.38 -99.25 -5.29
CA VAL A 785 19.93 -99.72 -6.62
C VAL A 785 21.14 -99.89 -7.52
#